data_AF-A0A1R7T684-F1
#
_entry.id   AF-A0A1R7T684-F1
#
_cell.length_a   1.000
_cell.length_b   1.000
_cell.length_c   1.000
_cell.angle_alpha   90.00
_cell.angle_beta   90.00
_cell.angle_gamma   90.00
#
_symmetry.space_group_name_H-M   'P 1'
#
loop_
_entity.id
_entity.type
_entity.pdbx_description
1 polymer ?
#
loop_
_entity_poly.entity_id
_entity_poly.type
_entity_poly.pdbx_seq_one_letter_code
_entity_poly.pdbx_strand_id
1 'polypeptide(L)'
;MSKIIWILAVLLCVQAGVYAVDWIGGYGDNEWDLWLNWNPDIPTAADDVTVKLDDPEHTPILIDADVVGVCKRLRLGSDADKYGNILMTGGTLNINSHLELGDYGTGVFDLEGGEVNMTHDVKIGDGATGHGTLNISGSAVINAGTSRFINVGNAGYGEMNMTGGTINIPTYDLQVADAGGIGVVNMSGGTINIARNLKVGGGNAGGNGKFTMTGGVINTKSLYVPEATGALGLLEVFGGTINVTSGYLTMKDGGYIDIKNGQLVMADSTGSAKSNVDGKIATGQIYGFGGYGSVEAVWNGSDTTTVTATAPDEAYLLAPTGEVYEPSDPNGLEVTWEYGGQATEHHLYFSTDEAGVTARTAGYQGSVTSPHFIAPENYVPGNTYYWVVDESDGVTTWPGTFVSVTIVAQSPYPENLQPQGLDVDIDTDLSWADGAQATEHYVYISADEQLVIDMDASVMVGPAVSPYNIDTLVNNTTYFWRVVATDGVTDWASEVVSFRTVPAASASWAPQDPGDLSWTNPANWTGGAGAGTTSNIDDPDYPVYISAGMTTPEVAGMGGNLFIGSTDGLSGSVVVDGGELTVAGLLDIGAYGTGSLTVNSGTVGGTATINLGHSSTGARGFLTINGGEVNSADNFWIGRVGDGFVEVNDGTLSVAPGKDLIMANGLDSSLTINGGLVDVPNNSRIGYKHHGSLIVTGGTLRTKSLLVPYSDSYPGSGNVTITGGTIEGLVQLRNNGTMNIDGGTIISAGDQVVRYTETYASKISAYGGFGTLSAVYDSDTDTTTLTAIAPDGTVIDPFDQYADTAALTAEWSGTAAAEIDDTDPFVGSRAMTMTYSGTSSNLSRSITADVSGLSIEARLLSLYVRGDSGNDEAELSVTLDSSAGSAAVAYTGMISEDGWQRWLIPLTDFAGVDLNDITGITITVGDGISSASGTIGIDQIQFAEAQCIADYTIADMNNDCVVTFGDYLALADDWMLSGYDVSPEAVGGDLVLYYPLDDTGVTVADQTGSYDGATTADNWQSTGGFDGGAYLSFDGDNFVTIPAAVIDNIANTGELSISMWVRGDASSDGVRQMIFSSRTPADEGHILNFDIQYYSEEEFSLVFESGHDTDRQEDWEWFYWGWNSSGMDIPRDDTVFYDDWNHVVCTKNLATGVQRLYFNGVVVGENRSATTAIPPSSDIGFFILGGFAPGSLMYNGDLDDFKIYNRELSHAEILTLSGYTDPTYHQDILSDVDFDESDDIGTGDLQIMADVWLQDQRWPAAL
;
A
#
# COMPACT_ATOMS: atom_id res chain seq x y z
N MET A 1 -6.36 -60.99 -63.86
CA MET A 1 -6.07 -59.74 -64.60
C MET A 1 -7.19 -58.77 -64.26
N SER A 2 -7.03 -57.57 -63.69
CA SER A 2 -5.87 -56.69 -63.60
C SER A 2 -6.09 -55.58 -62.55
N LYS A 3 -6.74 -55.84 -61.40
CA LYS A 3 -6.89 -54.80 -60.35
C LYS A 3 -6.73 -55.27 -58.89
N ILE A 4 -6.43 -56.55 -58.64
CA ILE A 4 -6.25 -57.10 -57.28
C ILE A 4 -4.76 -57.37 -56.94
N ILE A 5 -3.81 -57.00 -57.81
CA ILE A 5 -2.38 -57.38 -57.66
C ILE A 5 -1.41 -56.16 -57.72
N TRP A 6 -1.88 -54.93 -57.47
CA TRP A 6 -1.00 -53.73 -57.48
C TRP A 6 -0.90 -52.94 -56.17
N ILE A 7 -1.53 -53.39 -55.07
CA ILE A 7 -1.33 -52.78 -53.74
C ILE A 7 -0.96 -53.88 -52.75
N LEU A 8 0.16 -54.55 -53.04
CA LEU A 8 0.77 -55.55 -52.15
C LEU A 8 2.30 -55.36 -52.09
N ALA A 9 2.79 -54.14 -52.39
CA ALA A 9 4.22 -53.81 -52.44
C ALA A 9 4.61 -52.41 -51.92
N VAL A 10 3.74 -51.70 -51.18
CA VAL A 10 4.05 -50.39 -50.54
C VAL A 10 3.60 -50.32 -49.07
N LEU A 11 3.45 -51.45 -48.37
CA LEU A 11 3.20 -51.45 -46.91
C LEU A 11 4.26 -52.31 -46.20
N LEU A 12 5.51 -51.88 -46.30
CA LEU A 12 6.64 -52.35 -45.50
C LEU A 12 7.71 -51.24 -45.49
N CYS A 13 7.32 -50.09 -44.96
CA CYS A 13 8.19 -49.09 -44.34
C CYS A 13 7.28 -48.02 -43.70
N VAL A 14 6.71 -48.30 -42.53
CA VAL A 14 6.27 -47.24 -41.63
C VAL A 14 7.25 -47.29 -40.48
N GLN A 15 8.14 -46.31 -40.51
CA GLN A 15 8.97 -45.90 -39.40
C GLN A 15 8.05 -45.77 -38.17
N ALA A 16 8.39 -46.45 -37.08
CA ALA A 16 7.70 -46.32 -35.80
C ALA A 16 7.79 -44.87 -35.35
N GLY A 17 6.80 -44.07 -35.73
CA GLY A 17 6.55 -42.77 -35.14
C GLY A 17 6.01 -43.02 -33.75
N VAL A 18 6.64 -42.38 -32.76
CA VAL A 18 6.08 -42.20 -31.42
C VAL A 18 4.73 -41.51 -31.61
N TYR A 19 3.64 -42.14 -31.17
CA TYR A 19 2.35 -41.46 -31.08
C TYR A 19 2.32 -40.81 -29.70
N ALA A 20 2.27 -39.47 -29.66
CA ALA A 20 1.90 -38.76 -28.45
C ALA A 20 0.40 -39.02 -28.23
N VAL A 21 0.02 -39.32 -26.99
CA VAL A 21 -1.37 -39.47 -26.56
C VAL A 21 -1.67 -38.32 -25.63
N ASP A 22 -2.57 -37.45 -26.08
CA ASP A 22 -2.94 -36.25 -25.34
C ASP A 22 -4.20 -36.53 -24.53
N TRP A 23 -4.22 -36.04 -23.29
CA TRP A 23 -5.46 -35.91 -22.53
C TRP A 23 -6.32 -34.81 -23.15
N ILE A 24 -7.59 -35.10 -23.44
CA ILE A 24 -8.49 -34.17 -24.14
C ILE A 24 -9.77 -33.84 -23.35
N GLY A 25 -9.87 -34.27 -22.09
CA GLY A 25 -10.95 -33.88 -21.18
C GLY A 25 -11.96 -35.00 -20.87
N GLY A 26 -12.48 -34.92 -19.65
CA GLY A 26 -13.32 -35.88 -18.93
C GLY A 26 -14.73 -36.10 -19.45
N TYR A 27 -14.89 -36.86 -20.53
CA TYR A 27 -16.21 -37.31 -20.95
C TYR A 27 -16.74 -38.43 -20.04
N GLY A 28 -17.11 -38.13 -18.80
CA GLY A 28 -17.67 -39.10 -17.87
C GLY A 28 -17.10 -39.00 -16.45
N ASP A 29 -16.13 -39.87 -16.14
CA ASP A 29 -15.64 -40.17 -14.78
C ASP A 29 -14.18 -39.77 -14.53
N ASN A 30 -13.51 -39.09 -15.48
CA ASN A 30 -12.08 -38.71 -15.41
C ASN A 30 -11.09 -39.86 -15.17
N GLU A 31 -11.54 -41.11 -15.27
CA GLU A 31 -10.70 -42.27 -15.03
C GLU A 31 -9.69 -42.45 -16.17
N TRP A 32 -8.45 -42.83 -15.83
CA TRP A 32 -7.37 -43.06 -16.80
C TRP A 32 -7.74 -44.10 -17.86
N ASP A 33 -8.55 -45.11 -17.54
CA ASP A 33 -8.87 -46.22 -18.46
C ASP A 33 -10.15 -45.98 -19.29
N LEU A 34 -10.75 -44.79 -19.23
CA LEU A 34 -11.82 -44.39 -20.13
C LEU A 34 -11.25 -43.85 -21.45
N TRP A 35 -11.45 -44.59 -22.54
CA TRP A 35 -10.94 -44.24 -23.88
C TRP A 35 -11.41 -42.88 -24.41
N LEU A 36 -12.54 -42.36 -23.94
CA LEU A 36 -13.07 -41.06 -24.38
C LEU A 36 -12.24 -39.87 -23.88
N ASN A 37 -11.46 -40.05 -22.81
CA ASN A 37 -10.65 -39.00 -22.22
C ASN A 37 -9.31 -38.79 -22.96
N TRP A 38 -8.98 -39.67 -23.90
CA TRP A 38 -7.69 -39.71 -24.60
C TRP A 38 -7.84 -39.55 -26.10
N ASN A 39 -6.86 -38.88 -26.72
CA ASN A 39 -6.73 -38.80 -28.16
C ASN A 39 -5.41 -39.44 -28.64
N PRO A 40 -5.43 -40.48 -29.49
CA PRO A 40 -6.60 -41.09 -30.12
C PRO A 40 -7.26 -42.23 -29.31
N ASP A 41 -6.60 -42.80 -28.30
CA ASP A 41 -7.06 -43.97 -27.53
C ASP A 41 -6.33 -44.03 -26.17
N ILE A 42 -6.76 -44.92 -25.27
CA ILE A 42 -6.16 -45.12 -23.94
C ILE A 42 -4.65 -45.36 -24.08
N PRO A 43 -3.80 -44.67 -23.28
CA PRO A 43 -2.36 -44.86 -23.30
C PRO A 43 -1.94 -46.32 -23.08
N THR A 44 -0.93 -46.73 -23.84
CA THR A 44 -0.26 -48.02 -23.68
C THR A 44 1.20 -47.84 -23.26
N ALA A 45 1.84 -48.96 -22.91
CA ALA A 45 3.27 -49.06 -22.60
C ALA A 45 4.24 -48.47 -23.64
N ALA A 46 3.77 -48.16 -24.85
CA ALA A 46 4.56 -47.60 -25.95
C ALA A 46 4.35 -46.09 -26.18
N ASP A 47 3.36 -45.48 -25.51
CA ASP A 47 2.87 -44.14 -25.82
C ASP A 47 3.43 -43.08 -24.86
N ASP A 48 3.85 -41.94 -25.41
CA ASP A 48 4.24 -40.79 -24.60
C ASP A 48 2.98 -39.96 -24.29
N VAL A 49 2.65 -39.82 -23.02
CA VAL A 49 1.48 -39.10 -22.52
C VAL A 49 1.85 -37.67 -22.20
N THR A 50 1.07 -36.74 -22.73
CA THR A 50 1.19 -35.30 -22.51
C THR A 50 -0.14 -34.73 -22.00
N VAL A 51 -0.09 -34.06 -20.86
CA VAL A 51 -1.20 -33.30 -20.28
C VAL A 51 -0.80 -31.84 -20.29
N LYS A 52 -1.60 -31.03 -20.99
CA LYS A 52 -1.31 -29.63 -21.28
C LYS A 52 -2.59 -28.86 -21.51
N LEU A 53 -3.32 -28.66 -20.43
CA LEU A 53 -4.61 -27.98 -20.43
C LEU A 53 -4.38 -26.48 -20.24
N ASP A 54 -5.28 -25.68 -20.80
CA ASP A 54 -5.26 -24.23 -20.67
C ASP A 54 -5.79 -23.77 -19.30
N ASP A 55 -6.62 -24.61 -18.69
CA ASP A 55 -7.33 -24.38 -17.43
C ASP A 55 -6.53 -24.96 -16.23
N PRO A 56 -6.13 -24.15 -15.24
CA PRO A 56 -5.46 -24.60 -14.02
C PRO A 56 -6.34 -25.46 -13.10
N GLU A 57 -7.66 -25.28 -13.15
CA GLU A 57 -8.65 -25.91 -12.25
C GLU A 57 -9.35 -27.13 -12.84
N HIS A 58 -8.87 -27.59 -13.99
CA HIS A 58 -9.39 -28.79 -14.61
C HIS A 58 -9.43 -29.96 -13.61
N THR A 59 -10.56 -30.67 -13.63
CA THR A 59 -10.75 -31.85 -12.78
C THR A 59 -9.61 -32.85 -12.98
N PRO A 60 -8.98 -33.36 -11.90
CA PRO A 60 -7.84 -34.24 -12.01
C PRO A 60 -8.09 -35.53 -12.75
N ILE A 61 -7.07 -36.00 -13.48
CA ILE A 61 -7.05 -37.37 -13.99
C ILE A 61 -7.05 -38.31 -12.77
N LEU A 62 -8.05 -39.19 -12.68
CA LEU A 62 -8.23 -40.07 -11.54
C LEU A 62 -7.63 -41.46 -11.80
N ILE A 63 -6.81 -41.92 -10.85
CA ILE A 63 -6.38 -43.33 -10.73
C ILE A 63 -6.79 -43.84 -9.35
N ASP A 64 -7.90 -44.57 -9.30
CA ASP A 64 -8.43 -45.14 -8.06
C ASP A 64 -8.02 -46.62 -7.89
N ALA A 65 -8.58 -47.28 -6.87
CA ALA A 65 -8.26 -48.67 -6.53
C ALA A 65 -8.48 -49.70 -7.65
N ASP A 66 -9.37 -49.43 -8.62
CA ASP A 66 -9.76 -50.35 -9.68
C ASP A 66 -9.04 -50.06 -11.02
N VAL A 67 -8.30 -48.94 -11.11
CA VAL A 67 -7.60 -48.50 -12.32
C VAL A 67 -6.15 -49.01 -12.42
N VAL A 68 -5.76 -49.45 -13.61
CA VAL A 68 -4.36 -49.76 -13.97
C VAL A 68 -3.90 -48.88 -15.13
N GLY A 69 -3.24 -47.77 -14.80
CA GLY A 69 -2.63 -46.86 -15.76
C GLY A 69 -1.31 -47.39 -16.33
N VAL A 70 -1.07 -47.18 -17.63
CA VAL A 70 0.17 -47.58 -18.30
C VAL A 70 0.57 -46.54 -19.35
N CYS A 71 1.82 -46.09 -19.34
CA CYS A 71 2.38 -45.29 -20.42
C CYS A 71 3.88 -45.57 -20.63
N LYS A 72 4.43 -45.07 -21.74
CA LYS A 72 5.88 -44.99 -21.91
C LYS A 72 6.45 -43.83 -21.12
N ARG A 73 5.95 -42.61 -21.33
CA ARG A 73 6.39 -41.40 -20.62
C ARG A 73 5.16 -40.64 -20.17
N LEU A 74 5.25 -39.91 -19.06
CA LEU A 74 4.18 -39.06 -18.58
C LEU A 74 4.71 -37.65 -18.33
N ARG A 75 4.03 -36.67 -18.93
CA ARG A 75 4.33 -35.23 -18.80
C ARG A 75 3.10 -34.49 -18.36
N LEU A 76 3.21 -33.78 -17.24
CA LEU A 76 2.18 -32.88 -16.73
C LEU A 76 2.70 -31.45 -16.85
N GLY A 77 1.91 -30.55 -17.46
CA GLY A 77 2.36 -29.20 -17.78
C GLY A 77 3.47 -29.21 -18.84
N SER A 78 3.22 -29.85 -19.99
CA SER A 78 4.28 -30.11 -20.97
C SER A 78 4.77 -28.89 -21.76
N ASP A 79 4.00 -27.81 -21.79
CA ASP A 79 4.27 -26.59 -22.56
C ASP A 79 4.14 -25.38 -21.59
N ALA A 80 4.76 -24.23 -21.90
CA ALA A 80 4.64 -23.02 -21.10
C ALA A 80 3.16 -22.59 -20.97
N ASP A 81 2.78 -22.08 -19.79
CA ASP A 81 1.41 -21.65 -19.47
C ASP A 81 0.36 -22.77 -19.69
N LYS A 82 0.76 -24.03 -19.49
CA LYS A 82 -0.14 -25.20 -19.53
C LYS A 82 -0.08 -25.99 -18.23
N TYR A 83 -1.20 -26.60 -17.91
CA TYR A 83 -1.43 -27.31 -16.67
C TYR A 83 -1.61 -28.81 -16.91
N GLY A 84 -1.29 -29.61 -15.89
CA GLY A 84 -1.68 -31.01 -15.82
C GLY A 84 -1.64 -31.51 -14.39
N ASN A 85 -2.73 -32.15 -13.94
CA ASN A 85 -2.82 -32.73 -12.62
C ASN A 85 -3.25 -34.22 -12.68
N ILE A 86 -2.80 -35.00 -11.69
CA ILE A 86 -3.25 -36.38 -11.46
C ILE A 86 -3.56 -36.53 -9.98
N LEU A 87 -4.73 -37.07 -9.67
CA LEU A 87 -5.08 -37.56 -8.34
C LEU A 87 -5.09 -39.09 -8.33
N MET A 88 -4.26 -39.69 -7.48
CA MET A 88 -4.18 -41.14 -7.32
C MET A 88 -4.49 -41.54 -5.88
N THR A 89 -5.70 -42.07 -5.69
CA THR A 89 -6.21 -42.55 -4.39
C THR A 89 -5.99 -44.05 -4.18
N GLY A 90 -5.64 -44.78 -5.25
CA GLY A 90 -5.42 -46.22 -5.25
C GLY A 90 -4.76 -46.75 -6.54
N GLY A 91 -4.90 -48.04 -6.82
CA GLY A 91 -4.59 -48.60 -8.13
C GLY A 91 -3.11 -48.78 -8.43
N THR A 92 -2.76 -48.85 -9.72
CA THR A 92 -1.37 -48.98 -10.18
C THR A 92 -1.10 -48.16 -11.43
N LEU A 93 -0.05 -47.33 -11.42
CA LEU A 93 0.43 -46.60 -12.60
C LEU A 93 1.81 -47.12 -13.02
N ASN A 94 1.96 -47.60 -14.26
CA ASN A 94 3.22 -48.13 -14.79
C ASN A 94 3.79 -47.24 -15.90
N ILE A 95 4.95 -46.62 -15.66
CA ILE A 95 5.63 -45.69 -16.57
C ILE A 95 6.96 -46.31 -17.05
N ASN A 96 7.04 -46.66 -18.35
CA ASN A 96 8.20 -47.35 -18.93
C ASN A 96 9.39 -46.42 -19.30
N SER A 97 9.35 -45.15 -18.91
CA SER A 97 10.35 -44.12 -19.15
C SER A 97 10.25 -43.05 -18.04
N HIS A 98 10.18 -41.77 -18.41
CA HIS A 98 10.26 -40.64 -17.48
C HIS A 98 8.88 -40.22 -16.97
N LEU A 99 8.85 -39.77 -15.71
CA LEU A 99 7.79 -38.93 -15.16
C LEU A 99 8.34 -37.51 -15.07
N GLU A 100 7.69 -36.57 -15.74
CA GLU A 100 8.10 -35.16 -15.83
C GLU A 100 6.91 -34.31 -15.35
N LEU A 101 7.08 -33.66 -14.20
CA LEU A 101 6.11 -32.74 -13.59
C LEU A 101 6.61 -31.32 -13.79
N GLY A 102 5.84 -30.48 -14.49
CA GLY A 102 6.28 -29.14 -14.88
C GLY A 102 7.45 -29.20 -15.84
N ASP A 103 7.22 -29.67 -17.09
CA ASP A 103 8.25 -29.67 -18.13
C ASP A 103 8.59 -28.22 -18.52
N TYR A 104 7.58 -27.44 -18.89
CA TYR A 104 7.72 -25.99 -19.15
C TYR A 104 6.59 -25.15 -18.53
N GLY A 105 5.46 -25.78 -18.16
CA GLY A 105 4.35 -25.16 -17.43
C GLY A 105 4.21 -25.77 -16.03
N THR A 106 2.98 -25.93 -15.55
CA THR A 106 2.69 -26.39 -14.19
C THR A 106 2.17 -27.83 -14.17
N GLY A 107 2.83 -28.71 -13.41
CA GLY A 107 2.46 -30.11 -13.30
C GLY A 107 2.34 -30.58 -11.86
N VAL A 108 1.16 -31.08 -11.47
CA VAL A 108 0.86 -31.53 -10.10
C VAL A 108 0.55 -33.02 -10.08
N PHE A 109 1.07 -33.75 -9.10
CA PHE A 109 0.69 -35.15 -8.88
C PHE A 109 0.42 -35.40 -7.40
N ASP A 110 -0.84 -35.61 -7.07
CA ASP A 110 -1.32 -35.96 -5.73
C ASP A 110 -1.46 -37.47 -5.57
N LEU A 111 -0.67 -38.05 -4.66
CA LEU A 111 -0.59 -39.48 -4.43
C LEU A 111 -0.97 -39.82 -2.99
N GLU A 112 -2.24 -40.16 -2.78
CA GLU A 112 -2.79 -40.53 -1.47
C GLU A 112 -2.73 -42.04 -1.20
N GLY A 113 -2.74 -42.85 -2.27
CA GLY A 113 -2.73 -44.31 -2.21
C GLY A 113 -2.28 -44.97 -3.51
N GLY A 114 -2.17 -46.30 -3.51
CA GLY A 114 -1.78 -47.08 -4.70
C GLY A 114 -0.28 -47.18 -4.95
N GLU A 115 0.10 -47.75 -6.11
CA GLU A 115 1.49 -48.05 -6.47
C GLU A 115 1.89 -47.43 -7.83
N VAL A 116 2.90 -46.55 -7.82
CA VAL A 116 3.50 -45.96 -9.03
C VAL A 116 4.82 -46.67 -9.34
N ASN A 117 4.89 -47.37 -10.47
CA ASN A 117 6.06 -48.10 -10.93
C ASN A 117 6.70 -47.40 -12.11
N MET A 118 7.95 -46.98 -11.97
CA MET A 118 8.68 -46.25 -13.01
C MET A 118 9.95 -46.99 -13.39
N THR A 119 10.48 -46.76 -14.58
CA THR A 119 11.73 -47.41 -15.02
C THR A 119 12.86 -46.42 -15.34
N HIS A 120 12.56 -45.13 -15.53
CA HIS A 120 13.52 -44.04 -15.71
C HIS A 120 13.21 -42.84 -14.79
N ASP A 121 13.86 -41.70 -15.05
CA ASP A 121 13.97 -40.52 -14.19
C ASP A 121 12.60 -39.94 -13.79
N VAL A 122 12.53 -39.49 -12.55
CA VAL A 122 11.44 -38.63 -12.06
C VAL A 122 12.00 -37.24 -11.96
N LYS A 123 11.35 -36.29 -12.62
CA LYS A 123 11.78 -34.91 -12.64
C LYS A 123 10.61 -34.02 -12.26
N ILE A 124 10.88 -33.12 -11.34
CA ILE A 124 9.93 -32.16 -10.80
C ILE A 124 10.55 -30.79 -11.05
N GLY A 125 9.88 -29.96 -11.86
CA GLY A 125 10.48 -28.75 -12.46
C GLY A 125 11.58 -29.10 -13.47
N ASP A 126 11.23 -29.77 -14.58
CA ASP A 126 12.21 -30.27 -15.58
C ASP A 126 12.87 -29.13 -16.38
N GLY A 127 12.10 -28.18 -16.89
CA GLY A 127 12.58 -27.04 -17.69
C GLY A 127 12.66 -25.73 -16.90
N ALA A 128 13.35 -24.73 -17.45
CA ALA A 128 13.73 -23.50 -16.75
C ALA A 128 12.56 -22.65 -16.23
N THR A 129 11.38 -22.75 -16.86
CA THR A 129 10.13 -22.09 -16.44
C THR A 129 9.13 -23.09 -15.86
N GLY A 130 9.50 -24.36 -15.70
CA GLY A 130 8.59 -25.41 -15.29
C GLY A 130 8.42 -25.44 -13.77
N HIS A 131 7.17 -25.55 -13.33
CA HIS A 131 6.77 -25.68 -11.93
C HIS A 131 6.18 -27.08 -11.70
N GLY A 132 6.92 -27.93 -10.99
CA GLY A 132 6.46 -29.28 -10.67
C GLY A 132 6.14 -29.43 -9.19
N THR A 133 5.04 -30.11 -8.87
CA THR A 133 4.67 -30.44 -7.49
C THR A 133 4.31 -31.92 -7.37
N LEU A 134 4.92 -32.61 -6.40
CA LEU A 134 4.59 -34.00 -6.06
C LEU A 134 4.18 -34.08 -4.59
N ASN A 135 2.91 -34.39 -4.34
CA ASN A 135 2.35 -34.55 -3.00
C ASN A 135 2.16 -36.04 -2.69
N ILE A 136 2.66 -36.50 -1.54
CA ILE A 136 2.62 -37.91 -1.15
C ILE A 136 2.07 -38.03 0.27
N SER A 137 0.96 -38.75 0.41
CA SER A 137 0.29 -38.97 1.68
C SER A 137 -0.14 -40.44 1.84
N GLY A 138 -0.85 -40.73 2.94
CA GLY A 138 -1.48 -42.02 3.17
C GLY A 138 -0.54 -43.23 3.07
N SER A 139 -0.95 -44.24 2.28
CA SER A 139 -0.22 -45.51 2.10
C SER A 139 0.39 -45.67 0.71
N ALA A 140 0.55 -44.58 -0.02
CA ALA A 140 1.12 -44.54 -1.36
C ALA A 140 2.51 -45.20 -1.46
N VAL A 141 2.80 -45.84 -2.59
CA VAL A 141 4.12 -46.43 -2.87
C VAL A 141 4.64 -45.97 -4.23
N ILE A 142 5.82 -45.35 -4.25
CA ILE A 142 6.55 -45.02 -5.48
C ILE A 142 7.76 -45.94 -5.61
N ASN A 143 7.84 -46.69 -6.71
CA ASN A 143 8.99 -47.52 -7.07
C ASN A 143 9.69 -46.92 -8.30
N ALA A 144 10.70 -46.08 -8.06
CA ALA A 144 11.53 -45.52 -9.12
C ALA A 144 12.57 -46.57 -9.54
N GLY A 145 12.23 -47.44 -10.50
CA GLY A 145 12.97 -48.65 -10.91
C GLY A 145 14.44 -48.47 -11.30
N THR A 146 14.84 -48.74 -12.56
CA THR A 146 16.25 -48.58 -12.99
C THR A 146 16.66 -47.12 -13.24
N SER A 147 15.88 -46.19 -12.68
CA SER A 147 15.90 -44.74 -12.89
C SER A 147 17.19 -44.08 -12.41
N ARG A 148 17.73 -43.14 -13.18
CA ARG A 148 19.04 -42.52 -12.93
C ARG A 148 19.00 -41.55 -11.75
N PHE A 149 17.88 -40.85 -11.51
CA PHE A 149 17.65 -39.93 -10.37
C PHE A 149 16.14 -39.71 -10.14
N ILE A 150 15.74 -39.42 -8.89
CA ILE A 150 14.59 -38.54 -8.64
C ILE A 150 15.19 -37.14 -8.43
N ASN A 151 14.74 -36.16 -9.21
CA ASN A 151 15.27 -34.80 -9.18
C ASN A 151 14.14 -33.81 -8.87
N VAL A 152 14.30 -33.07 -7.79
CA VAL A 152 13.38 -32.02 -7.34
C VAL A 152 14.04 -30.69 -7.66
N GLY A 153 13.54 -29.95 -8.65
CA GLY A 153 14.20 -28.76 -9.19
C GLY A 153 15.30 -29.11 -10.20
N ASN A 154 14.94 -29.75 -11.33
CA ASN A 154 15.93 -30.19 -12.31
C ASN A 154 16.50 -29.03 -13.16
N ALA A 155 15.65 -28.10 -13.61
CA ALA A 155 16.09 -26.83 -14.19
C ALA A 155 15.17 -25.65 -13.83
N GLY A 156 13.93 -25.92 -13.44
CA GLY A 156 12.97 -24.93 -12.92
C GLY A 156 12.72 -25.11 -11.43
N TYR A 157 11.51 -24.77 -11.00
CA TYR A 157 11.06 -24.93 -9.61
C TYR A 157 10.42 -26.31 -9.43
N GLY A 158 10.96 -27.09 -8.49
CA GLY A 158 10.39 -28.38 -8.13
C GLY A 158 10.12 -28.48 -6.64
N GLU A 159 8.94 -28.99 -6.31
CA GLU A 159 8.51 -29.18 -4.94
C GLU A 159 8.04 -30.62 -4.68
N MET A 160 8.43 -31.16 -3.54
CA MET A 160 7.96 -32.46 -3.06
C MET A 160 7.51 -32.38 -1.61
N ASN A 161 6.22 -32.67 -1.37
CA ASN A 161 5.62 -32.69 -0.04
C ASN A 161 5.28 -34.12 0.38
N MET A 162 5.74 -34.56 1.55
CA MET A 162 5.55 -35.93 2.02
C MET A 162 5.10 -35.99 3.48
N THR A 163 3.84 -36.37 3.69
CA THR A 163 3.24 -36.59 5.01
C THR A 163 3.10 -38.09 5.36
N GLY A 164 3.16 -38.96 4.35
CA GLY A 164 2.99 -40.41 4.47
C GLY A 164 3.64 -41.20 3.33
N GLY A 165 3.26 -42.46 3.14
CA GLY A 165 3.72 -43.28 2.01
C GLY A 165 5.17 -43.81 2.06
N THR A 166 5.59 -44.45 0.96
CA THR A 166 6.94 -45.03 0.80
C THR A 166 7.50 -44.77 -0.61
N ILE A 167 8.71 -44.19 -0.70
CA ILE A 167 9.46 -44.05 -1.95
C ILE A 167 10.63 -45.04 -1.95
N ASN A 168 10.76 -45.85 -2.99
CA ASN A 168 11.85 -46.81 -3.19
C ASN A 168 12.68 -46.44 -4.43
N ILE A 169 13.97 -46.16 -4.22
CA ILE A 169 14.98 -45.81 -5.23
C ILE A 169 16.10 -46.86 -5.15
N PRO A 170 15.95 -48.04 -5.78
CA PRO A 170 16.79 -49.21 -5.56
C PRO A 170 18.15 -49.15 -6.25
N THR A 171 18.38 -48.18 -7.15
CA THR A 171 19.63 -48.13 -7.94
C THR A 171 20.38 -46.79 -7.93
N TYR A 172 19.75 -45.66 -7.58
CA TYR A 172 20.33 -44.33 -7.76
C TYR A 172 20.08 -43.31 -6.64
N ASP A 173 20.27 -42.03 -6.92
CA ASP A 173 20.28 -40.91 -5.97
C ASP A 173 18.91 -40.20 -5.95
N LEU A 174 18.56 -39.61 -4.82
CA LEU A 174 17.57 -38.52 -4.73
C LEU A 174 18.36 -37.20 -4.70
N GLN A 175 18.02 -36.29 -5.59
CA GLN A 175 18.66 -35.00 -5.73
C GLN A 175 17.63 -33.89 -5.54
N VAL A 176 17.98 -32.94 -4.68
CA VAL A 176 17.24 -31.70 -4.46
C VAL A 176 18.08 -30.57 -5.03
N ALA A 177 17.57 -30.01 -6.12
CA ALA A 177 18.17 -29.11 -7.09
C ALA A 177 19.28 -29.72 -7.95
N ASP A 178 19.22 -29.46 -9.26
CA ASP A 178 20.32 -29.57 -10.23
C ASP A 178 20.70 -28.18 -10.77
N ALA A 179 21.69 -28.11 -11.66
CA ALA A 179 22.28 -26.85 -12.12
C ALA A 179 21.23 -25.88 -12.69
N GLY A 180 21.04 -24.73 -12.02
CA GLY A 180 20.09 -23.68 -12.40
C GLY A 180 18.66 -23.89 -11.90
N GLY A 181 18.34 -25.03 -11.27
CA GLY A 181 17.03 -25.30 -10.69
C GLY A 181 16.94 -25.00 -9.19
N ILE A 182 15.72 -24.83 -8.71
CA ILE A 182 15.36 -24.66 -7.29
C ILE A 182 14.56 -25.87 -6.85
N GLY A 183 15.06 -26.55 -5.82
CA GLY A 183 14.43 -27.77 -5.29
C GLY A 183 14.03 -27.60 -3.84
N VAL A 184 12.77 -27.85 -3.53
CA VAL A 184 12.23 -27.81 -2.16
C VAL A 184 11.61 -29.16 -1.81
N VAL A 185 12.00 -29.72 -0.66
CA VAL A 185 11.39 -30.94 -0.13
C VAL A 185 10.93 -30.72 1.30
N ASN A 186 9.65 -30.95 1.57
CA ASN A 186 9.06 -30.88 2.90
C ASN A 186 8.57 -32.27 3.33
N MET A 187 9.09 -32.78 4.44
CA MET A 187 8.77 -34.13 4.92
C MET A 187 8.36 -34.13 6.40
N SER A 188 7.10 -34.45 6.68
CA SER A 188 6.58 -34.61 8.05
C SER A 188 6.32 -36.07 8.43
N GLY A 189 6.34 -37.00 7.47
CA GLY A 189 6.11 -38.42 7.70
C GLY A 189 6.54 -39.33 6.54
N GLY A 190 6.25 -40.62 6.64
CA GLY A 190 6.55 -41.62 5.59
C GLY A 190 7.99 -42.16 5.56
N THR A 191 8.36 -42.88 4.50
CA THR A 191 9.69 -43.51 4.34
C THR A 191 10.28 -43.35 2.94
N ILE A 192 11.53 -42.88 2.84
CA ILE A 192 12.29 -42.81 1.57
C ILE A 192 13.48 -43.77 1.64
N ASN A 193 13.56 -44.72 0.70
CA ASN A 193 14.63 -45.73 0.62
C ASN A 193 15.51 -45.48 -0.62
N ILE A 194 16.72 -44.99 -0.41
CA ILE A 194 17.69 -44.58 -1.43
C ILE A 194 18.89 -45.53 -1.40
N ALA A 195 19.13 -46.24 -2.50
CA ALA A 195 20.24 -47.20 -2.59
C ALA A 195 21.62 -46.54 -2.75
N ARG A 196 21.67 -45.30 -3.26
CA ARG A 196 22.89 -44.50 -3.39
C ARG A 196 22.79 -43.23 -2.57
N ASN A 197 22.73 -42.04 -3.15
CA ASN A 197 22.99 -40.82 -2.40
C ASN A 197 21.74 -39.97 -2.21
N LEU A 198 21.61 -39.33 -1.06
CA LEU A 198 20.78 -38.13 -0.91
C LEU A 198 21.69 -36.92 -1.17
N LYS A 199 21.26 -36.02 -2.05
CA LYS A 199 21.98 -34.78 -2.37
C LYS A 199 21.04 -33.60 -2.19
N VAL A 200 21.43 -32.64 -1.35
CA VAL A 200 20.69 -31.40 -1.12
C VAL A 200 21.59 -30.26 -1.56
N GLY A 201 21.22 -29.58 -2.65
CA GLY A 201 22.13 -28.72 -3.39
C GLY A 201 23.07 -29.57 -4.26
N GLY A 202 22.63 -29.95 -5.45
CA GLY A 202 23.35 -30.82 -6.37
C GLY A 202 23.47 -30.24 -7.77
N GLY A 203 24.39 -30.79 -8.58
CA GLY A 203 24.55 -30.44 -10.00
C GLY A 203 25.94 -29.94 -10.37
N ASN A 204 26.36 -30.19 -11.62
CA ASN A 204 27.72 -29.85 -12.07
C ASN A 204 28.02 -28.33 -12.10
N ALA A 205 27.05 -27.45 -11.79
CA ALA A 205 27.17 -26.00 -11.94
C ALA A 205 26.27 -25.10 -11.04
N GLY A 206 25.80 -25.54 -9.87
CA GLY A 206 25.17 -24.64 -8.86
C GLY A 206 23.64 -24.62 -8.81
N GLY A 207 23.01 -25.61 -8.18
CA GLY A 207 21.57 -25.61 -7.86
C GLY A 207 21.31 -25.27 -6.39
N ASN A 208 20.12 -24.73 -6.09
CA ASN A 208 19.69 -24.31 -4.75
C ASN A 208 18.69 -25.32 -4.18
N GLY A 209 19.16 -26.19 -3.29
CA GLY A 209 18.34 -27.24 -2.69
C GLY A 209 18.05 -26.99 -1.22
N LYS A 210 16.77 -27.03 -0.84
CA LYS A 210 16.30 -27.03 0.56
C LYS A 210 15.55 -28.32 0.86
N PHE A 211 15.90 -28.96 1.97
CA PHE A 211 15.18 -30.13 2.48
C PHE A 211 14.84 -29.90 3.95
N THR A 212 13.54 -29.82 4.25
CA THR A 212 13.02 -29.69 5.61
C THR A 212 12.33 -30.96 6.05
N MET A 213 12.76 -31.53 7.19
CA MET A 213 12.19 -32.74 7.75
C MET A 213 11.73 -32.51 9.19
N THR A 214 10.44 -32.64 9.46
CA THR A 214 9.85 -32.61 10.82
C THR A 214 9.43 -33.99 11.31
N GLY A 215 9.46 -35.01 10.45
CA GLY A 215 9.16 -36.40 10.81
C GLY A 215 9.45 -37.40 9.67
N GLY A 216 9.25 -38.70 9.92
CA GLY A 216 9.48 -39.78 8.95
C GLY A 216 10.88 -40.41 8.99
N VAL A 217 11.21 -41.24 7.98
CA VAL A 217 12.48 -41.98 7.88
C VAL A 217 13.07 -41.91 6.47
N ILE A 218 14.35 -41.51 6.37
CA ILE A 218 15.13 -41.62 5.14
C ILE A 218 16.22 -42.67 5.33
N ASN A 219 16.34 -43.61 4.42
CA ASN A 219 17.45 -44.56 4.34
C ASN A 219 18.27 -44.23 3.10
N THR A 220 19.54 -43.89 3.24
CA THR A 220 20.43 -43.56 2.12
C THR A 220 21.78 -44.26 2.27
N LYS A 221 22.57 -44.39 1.21
CA LYS A 221 23.95 -44.86 1.32
C LYS A 221 24.87 -43.72 1.75
N SER A 222 24.82 -42.56 1.09
CA SER A 222 25.66 -41.38 1.40
C SER A 222 24.83 -40.09 1.40
N LEU A 223 25.33 -39.05 2.06
CA LEU A 223 24.68 -37.74 2.15
C LEU A 223 25.61 -36.62 1.64
N TYR A 224 25.11 -35.73 0.79
CA TYR A 224 25.84 -34.60 0.22
C TYR A 224 25.06 -33.29 0.45
N VAL A 225 25.72 -32.28 1.03
CA VAL A 225 25.15 -30.96 1.33
C VAL A 225 26.21 -29.83 1.21
N PRO A 226 26.34 -29.14 0.06
CA PRO A 226 26.01 -29.59 -1.27
C PRO A 226 27.09 -30.55 -1.84
N GLU A 227 26.83 -31.11 -3.03
CA GLU A 227 27.80 -31.92 -3.77
C GLU A 227 28.85 -31.09 -4.53
N ALA A 228 28.50 -29.90 -5.03
CA ALA A 228 29.35 -29.04 -5.87
C ALA A 228 29.77 -27.75 -5.16
N THR A 229 30.87 -27.13 -5.62
CA THR A 229 31.30 -25.83 -5.10
C THR A 229 30.50 -24.74 -5.81
N GLY A 230 29.91 -23.80 -5.07
CA GLY A 230 29.04 -22.75 -5.62
C GLY A 230 27.56 -23.16 -5.74
N ALA A 231 27.17 -24.31 -5.19
CA ALA A 231 25.77 -24.68 -4.99
C ALA A 231 25.34 -24.33 -3.56
N LEU A 232 24.05 -24.11 -3.33
CA LEU A 232 23.48 -23.94 -1.99
C LEU A 232 22.72 -25.20 -1.60
N GLY A 233 23.04 -25.72 -0.42
CA GLY A 233 22.38 -26.89 0.15
C GLY A 233 22.05 -26.65 1.61
N LEU A 234 20.75 -26.56 1.92
CA LEU A 234 20.26 -26.42 3.28
C LEU A 234 19.43 -27.67 3.65
N LEU A 235 19.87 -28.38 4.69
CA LEU A 235 19.16 -29.54 5.22
C LEU A 235 18.74 -29.27 6.67
N GLU A 236 17.44 -29.20 6.91
CA GLU A 236 16.83 -28.92 8.19
C GLU A 236 16.22 -30.20 8.77
N VAL A 237 16.89 -30.77 9.76
CA VAL A 237 16.52 -32.04 10.41
C VAL A 237 15.81 -31.73 11.72
N PHE A 238 14.62 -31.17 11.61
CA PHE A 238 13.82 -30.72 12.75
C PHE A 238 13.03 -31.83 13.44
N GLY A 239 12.89 -32.99 12.80
CA GLY A 239 12.37 -34.23 13.35
C GLY A 239 12.70 -35.43 12.46
N GLY A 240 12.22 -36.62 12.84
CA GLY A 240 12.45 -37.85 12.06
C GLY A 240 13.89 -38.39 12.09
N THR A 241 14.23 -39.28 11.15
CA THR A 241 15.56 -39.93 11.13
C THR A 241 16.10 -40.12 9.71
N ILE A 242 17.35 -39.68 9.49
CA ILE A 242 18.13 -39.96 8.28
C ILE A 242 19.20 -41.02 8.58
N ASN A 243 19.10 -42.19 7.97
CA ASN A 243 20.02 -43.32 8.10
C ASN A 243 20.99 -43.39 6.90
N VAL A 244 22.26 -43.07 7.12
CA VAL A 244 23.38 -43.21 6.16
C VAL A 244 24.04 -44.58 6.35
N THR A 245 23.67 -45.55 5.52
CA THR A 245 23.86 -46.99 5.77
C THR A 245 25.25 -47.56 5.45
N SER A 246 26.03 -46.95 4.54
CA SER A 246 27.38 -47.46 4.20
C SER A 246 28.31 -46.49 3.46
N GLY A 247 27.95 -45.21 3.34
CA GLY A 247 28.69 -44.14 2.67
C GLY A 247 29.20 -43.07 3.65
N TYR A 248 29.42 -41.85 3.15
CA TYR A 248 29.97 -40.72 3.92
C TYR A 248 29.02 -39.52 3.90
N LEU A 249 29.18 -38.62 4.87
CA LEU A 249 28.72 -37.24 4.77
C LEU A 249 29.78 -36.42 4.01
N THR A 250 29.36 -35.67 3.00
CA THR A 250 30.20 -34.72 2.28
C THR A 250 29.54 -33.36 2.29
N MET A 251 30.27 -32.35 2.75
CA MET A 251 29.81 -30.95 2.72
C MET A 251 30.91 -30.06 2.13
N LYS A 252 30.52 -29.27 1.14
CA LYS A 252 31.36 -28.23 0.51
C LYS A 252 30.91 -26.85 0.98
N ASP A 253 31.59 -25.81 0.50
CA ASP A 253 31.20 -24.42 0.76
C ASP A 253 29.81 -24.15 0.17
N GLY A 254 28.94 -23.48 0.93
CA GLY A 254 27.50 -23.30 0.61
C GLY A 254 26.57 -24.35 1.21
N GLY A 255 27.09 -25.24 2.08
CA GLY A 255 26.34 -26.34 2.67
C GLY A 255 26.18 -26.27 4.16
N TYR A 256 24.92 -26.38 4.61
CA TYR A 256 24.55 -26.29 6.01
C TYR A 256 23.54 -27.38 6.41
N ILE A 257 23.72 -27.91 7.62
CA ILE A 257 22.75 -28.79 8.26
C ILE A 257 22.38 -28.17 9.61
N ASP A 258 21.09 -27.88 9.80
CA ASP A 258 20.54 -27.57 11.10
C ASP A 258 19.81 -28.79 11.66
N ILE A 259 20.08 -29.14 12.92
CA ILE A 259 19.46 -30.26 13.61
C ILE A 259 18.68 -29.71 14.81
N LYS A 260 17.40 -30.08 14.92
CA LYS A 260 16.60 -29.84 16.13
C LYS A 260 16.21 -31.18 16.76
N ASN A 261 14.95 -31.60 16.63
CA ASN A 261 14.44 -32.83 17.25
C ASN A 261 14.68 -34.10 16.40
N GLY A 262 15.27 -33.97 15.21
CA GLY A 262 15.56 -35.10 14.34
C GLY A 262 16.95 -35.71 14.56
N GLN A 263 17.23 -36.81 13.86
CA GLN A 263 18.48 -37.57 14.03
C GLN A 263 19.15 -37.90 12.69
N LEU A 264 20.48 -37.74 12.64
CA LEU A 264 21.31 -38.26 11.56
C LEU A 264 22.13 -39.45 12.06
N VAL A 265 21.88 -40.64 11.52
CA VAL A 265 22.53 -41.89 11.92
C VAL A 265 23.43 -42.38 10.80
N MET A 266 24.73 -42.51 11.03
CA MET A 266 25.69 -43.00 10.05
C MET A 266 26.26 -44.35 10.47
N ALA A 267 26.39 -45.27 9.51
CA ALA A 267 27.12 -46.52 9.71
C ALA A 267 28.61 -46.22 9.91
N ASP A 268 29.17 -46.69 11.03
CA ASP A 268 30.52 -46.37 11.45
C ASP A 268 31.15 -47.52 12.23
N SER A 269 31.86 -48.41 11.54
CA SER A 269 32.53 -49.56 12.18
C SER A 269 33.90 -49.22 12.78
N THR A 270 34.41 -48.00 12.55
CA THR A 270 35.79 -47.60 12.89
C THR A 270 35.89 -46.29 13.66
N GLY A 271 34.78 -45.56 13.85
CA GLY A 271 34.74 -44.21 14.43
C GLY A 271 35.11 -43.09 13.45
N SER A 272 35.22 -43.42 12.16
CA SER A 272 35.66 -42.48 11.12
C SER A 272 34.58 -41.49 10.71
N ALA A 273 33.31 -41.89 10.73
CA ALA A 273 32.19 -40.99 10.45
C ALA A 273 32.03 -39.95 11.57
N LYS A 274 32.25 -40.36 12.82
CA LYS A 274 32.32 -39.43 13.96
C LYS A 274 33.38 -38.34 13.73
N SER A 275 34.60 -38.75 13.36
CA SER A 275 35.69 -37.80 13.12
C SER A 275 35.38 -36.82 11.98
N ASN A 276 34.64 -37.27 10.96
CA ASN A 276 34.21 -36.42 9.85
C ASN A 276 33.15 -35.39 10.30
N VAL A 277 32.11 -35.83 11.01
CA VAL A 277 31.07 -34.93 11.52
C VAL A 277 31.60 -33.96 12.57
N ASP A 278 32.44 -34.41 13.50
CA ASP A 278 33.08 -33.52 14.48
C ASP A 278 33.83 -32.38 13.79
N GLY A 279 34.46 -32.66 12.65
CA GLY A 279 35.13 -31.63 11.83
C GLY A 279 34.16 -30.62 11.21
N LYS A 280 32.93 -31.04 10.87
CA LYS A 280 31.89 -30.18 10.28
C LYS A 280 31.13 -29.35 11.31
N ILE A 281 30.93 -29.91 12.49
CA ILE A 281 30.47 -29.15 13.68
C ILE A 281 31.50 -28.07 14.02
N ALA A 282 32.79 -28.41 14.05
CA ALA A 282 33.85 -27.46 14.37
C ALA A 282 33.98 -26.30 13.37
N THR A 283 33.57 -26.49 12.11
CA THR A 283 33.54 -25.43 11.09
C THR A 283 32.21 -24.67 11.04
N GLY A 284 31.25 -24.99 11.91
CA GLY A 284 29.92 -24.36 11.92
C GLY A 284 29.02 -24.76 10.75
N GLN A 285 29.37 -25.79 9.99
CA GLN A 285 28.54 -26.27 8.87
C GLN A 285 27.39 -27.16 9.36
N ILE A 286 27.57 -27.83 10.49
CA ILE A 286 26.51 -28.55 11.19
C ILE A 286 26.32 -27.85 12.52
N TYR A 287 25.11 -27.37 12.75
CA TYR A 287 24.72 -26.71 13.97
C TYR A 287 23.34 -27.20 14.39
N GLY A 288 22.91 -26.80 15.58
CA GLY A 288 21.62 -27.19 16.10
C GLY A 288 20.86 -25.96 16.56
N PHE A 289 19.55 -25.97 16.33
CA PHE A 289 18.65 -24.91 16.73
C PHE A 289 19.14 -23.54 16.25
N GLY A 290 19.42 -23.39 14.95
CA GLY A 290 19.91 -22.12 14.40
C GLY A 290 21.28 -21.67 14.93
N GLY A 291 22.06 -22.55 15.57
CA GLY A 291 23.36 -22.23 16.17
C GLY A 291 23.34 -22.05 17.68
N TYR A 292 22.16 -22.05 18.31
CA TYR A 292 22.01 -21.89 19.76
C TYR A 292 22.11 -23.21 20.53
N GLY A 293 21.79 -24.33 19.88
CA GLY A 293 21.86 -25.66 20.45
C GLY A 293 23.23 -26.30 20.33
N SER A 294 23.49 -27.29 21.19
CA SER A 294 24.70 -28.10 21.07
C SER A 294 24.44 -29.29 20.15
N VAL A 295 25.39 -29.58 19.26
CA VAL A 295 25.35 -30.78 18.41
C VAL A 295 26.43 -31.74 18.86
N GLU A 296 26.07 -33.00 19.04
CA GLU A 296 27.02 -34.06 19.36
C GLU A 296 26.91 -35.21 18.35
N ALA A 297 28.07 -35.70 17.89
CA ALA A 297 28.17 -36.98 17.20
C ALA A 297 28.68 -38.07 18.16
N VAL A 298 27.86 -39.08 18.44
CA VAL A 298 28.15 -40.18 19.37
C VAL A 298 28.38 -41.48 18.61
N TRP A 299 29.59 -42.04 18.71
CA TRP A 299 29.92 -43.37 18.19
C TRP A 299 29.61 -44.46 19.23
N ASN A 300 28.84 -45.48 18.85
CA ASN A 300 28.43 -46.56 19.75
C ASN A 300 29.53 -47.60 20.06
N GLY A 301 30.71 -47.47 19.43
CA GLY A 301 31.87 -48.33 19.66
C GLY A 301 31.94 -49.59 18.78
N SER A 302 30.95 -49.83 17.91
CA SER A 302 30.96 -51.01 17.03
C SER A 302 30.42 -50.76 15.63
N ASP A 303 29.33 -50.00 15.46
CA ASP A 303 28.52 -50.05 14.24
C ASP A 303 27.95 -48.71 13.75
N THR A 304 27.68 -47.72 14.62
CA THR A 304 27.01 -46.47 14.21
C THR A 304 27.53 -45.24 14.94
N THR A 305 27.48 -44.11 14.25
CA THR A 305 27.61 -42.76 14.79
C THR A 305 26.29 -42.02 14.63
N THR A 306 25.70 -41.57 15.73
CA THR A 306 24.45 -40.81 15.74
C THR A 306 24.74 -39.35 16.03
N VAL A 307 24.18 -38.45 15.24
CA VAL A 307 24.25 -37.01 15.42
C VAL A 307 22.89 -36.53 15.89
N THR A 308 22.88 -35.85 17.03
CA THR A 308 21.69 -35.23 17.62
C THR A 308 22.03 -33.82 18.07
N ALA A 309 21.04 -32.95 18.02
CA ALA A 309 21.12 -31.68 18.71
C ALA A 309 20.43 -31.79 20.07
N THR A 310 20.94 -31.04 21.03
CA THR A 310 20.27 -30.76 22.28
C THR A 310 19.97 -29.28 22.27
N ALA A 311 18.68 -28.94 22.41
CA ALA A 311 18.28 -27.56 22.65
C ALA A 311 19.09 -27.03 23.85
N PRO A 312 19.46 -25.75 23.86
CA PRO A 312 20.02 -25.19 25.08
C PRO A 312 18.99 -25.35 26.20
N ASP A 313 19.47 -25.61 27.43
CA ASP A 313 18.58 -25.67 28.59
C ASP A 313 18.01 -24.27 28.92
N GLU A 314 18.67 -23.24 28.41
CA GLU A 314 18.39 -21.81 28.55
C GLU A 314 17.49 -21.31 27.40
N ALA A 315 16.75 -20.23 27.63
CA ALA A 315 16.00 -19.56 26.56
C ALA A 315 16.96 -19.11 25.44
N TYR A 316 16.54 -19.27 24.19
CA TYR A 316 17.35 -18.95 23.02
C TYR A 316 16.55 -18.18 21.97
N LEU A 317 17.21 -17.55 21.00
CA LEU A 317 16.57 -16.65 20.01
C LEU A 317 15.79 -15.52 20.67
N LEU A 318 16.53 -14.52 21.17
CA LEU A 318 15.98 -13.38 21.91
C LEU A 318 15.86 -12.17 20.98
N ALA A 319 14.72 -11.48 20.97
CA ALA A 319 14.57 -10.21 20.27
C ALA A 319 13.87 -9.18 21.16
N PRO A 320 14.26 -7.89 21.12
CA PRO A 320 15.38 -7.33 20.37
C PRO A 320 16.76 -7.68 20.97
N THR A 321 17.81 -7.78 20.11
CA THR A 321 19.22 -7.96 20.50
C THR A 321 20.15 -6.94 19.82
N GLY A 322 21.01 -6.25 20.61
CA GLY A 322 22.13 -5.42 20.12
C GLY A 322 21.76 -4.11 19.39
N GLU A 323 22.70 -3.20 19.13
CA GLU A 323 23.10 -2.14 20.08
C GLU A 323 22.27 -0.84 19.97
N VAL A 324 21.25 -0.76 19.10
CA VAL A 324 20.44 0.44 18.92
C VAL A 324 19.02 0.07 18.51
N TYR A 325 18.03 0.37 19.36
CA TYR A 325 16.61 0.32 19.02
C TYR A 325 16.09 1.77 19.00
N GLU A 326 15.81 2.27 17.80
CA GLU A 326 15.02 3.49 17.57
C GLU A 326 13.55 3.03 17.54
N PRO A 327 12.74 3.33 18.57
CA PRO A 327 11.39 2.77 18.67
C PRO A 327 10.52 3.23 17.48
N SER A 328 10.08 2.29 16.65
CA SER A 328 9.03 2.51 15.65
C SER A 328 7.63 2.57 16.27
N ASP A 329 7.50 2.17 17.55
CA ASP A 329 6.24 2.09 18.29
C ASP A 329 6.30 2.92 19.59
N PRO A 330 5.40 3.91 19.78
CA PRO A 330 5.29 4.64 21.04
C PRO A 330 4.70 3.82 22.22
N ASN A 331 4.12 2.62 21.99
CA ASN A 331 3.30 1.90 22.98
C ASN A 331 3.95 0.75 23.75
N GLY A 332 5.08 0.18 23.33
CA GLY A 332 5.79 -0.78 24.18
C GLY A 332 7.16 -1.20 23.65
N LEU A 333 8.09 -1.55 24.55
CA LEU A 333 9.24 -2.36 24.17
C LEU A 333 8.83 -3.83 24.33
N GLU A 334 8.62 -4.55 23.22
CA GLU A 334 8.35 -5.99 23.22
C GLU A 334 9.66 -6.79 23.30
N VAL A 335 9.67 -7.86 24.10
CA VAL A 335 10.77 -8.84 24.17
C VAL A 335 10.25 -10.27 23.92
N THR A 336 10.91 -11.06 23.06
CA THR A 336 10.50 -12.42 22.63
C THR A 336 11.64 -13.44 22.77
N TRP A 337 11.32 -14.73 22.99
CA TRP A 337 12.29 -15.83 23.15
C TRP A 337 11.76 -17.21 22.70
N GLU A 338 12.62 -18.16 22.36
CA GLU A 338 12.29 -19.60 22.25
C GLU A 338 12.59 -20.36 23.57
N TYR A 339 11.78 -21.39 23.83
CA TYR A 339 11.83 -22.18 25.05
C TYR A 339 13.10 -23.03 25.18
N GLY A 340 13.73 -22.99 26.36
CA GLY A 340 14.77 -23.96 26.70
C GLY A 340 14.25 -25.41 26.72
N GLY A 341 15.09 -26.37 26.34
CA GLY A 341 14.69 -27.76 26.09
C GLY A 341 14.11 -28.53 27.29
N GLN A 342 14.26 -28.01 28.51
CA GLN A 342 13.75 -28.62 29.75
C GLN A 342 12.76 -27.72 30.52
N ALA A 343 12.40 -26.57 29.97
CA ALA A 343 11.58 -25.56 30.64
C ALA A 343 10.11 -25.96 30.81
N THR A 344 9.54 -25.65 31.98
CA THR A 344 8.09 -25.62 32.23
C THR A 344 7.58 -24.26 32.68
N GLU A 345 8.49 -23.36 33.08
CA GLU A 345 8.22 -22.00 33.56
C GLU A 345 9.34 -21.05 33.07
N HIS A 346 8.96 -19.82 32.66
CA HIS A 346 9.90 -18.79 32.17
C HIS A 346 9.99 -17.63 33.17
N HIS A 347 11.17 -17.40 33.73
CA HIS A 347 11.41 -16.33 34.69
C HIS A 347 12.06 -15.13 34.03
N LEU A 348 11.23 -14.14 33.65
CA LEU A 348 11.71 -12.91 33.03
C LEU A 348 12.22 -11.91 34.08
N TYR A 349 13.42 -11.41 33.86
CA TYR A 349 13.99 -10.26 34.55
C TYR A 349 14.22 -9.16 33.52
N PHE A 350 13.60 -8.00 33.69
CA PHE A 350 13.68 -6.86 32.79
C PHE A 350 13.83 -5.57 33.62
N SER A 351 14.92 -4.82 33.44
CA SER A 351 15.23 -3.58 34.19
C SER A 351 16.37 -2.78 33.55
N THR A 352 16.54 -1.52 33.95
CA THR A 352 17.74 -0.71 33.67
C THR A 352 18.94 -1.00 34.61
N ASP A 353 18.82 -1.96 35.53
CA ASP A 353 19.88 -2.33 36.49
C ASP A 353 20.62 -3.59 36.00
N GLU A 354 21.70 -3.40 35.23
CA GLU A 354 22.54 -4.49 34.70
C GLU A 354 22.96 -5.47 35.79
N ALA A 355 23.45 -4.96 36.93
CA ALA A 355 23.96 -5.81 38.01
C ALA A 355 22.82 -6.58 38.68
N GLY A 356 21.66 -5.95 38.82
CA GLY A 356 20.45 -6.55 39.37
C GLY A 356 19.88 -7.66 38.48
N VAL A 357 19.81 -7.43 37.16
CA VAL A 357 19.36 -8.42 36.16
C VAL A 357 20.39 -9.53 36.00
N THR A 358 21.69 -9.21 35.98
CA THR A 358 22.77 -10.22 35.96
C THR A 358 22.75 -11.10 37.22
N ALA A 359 22.44 -10.53 38.39
CA ALA A 359 22.41 -11.26 39.67
C ALA A 359 21.04 -11.86 40.03
N ARG A 360 19.99 -11.65 39.22
CA ARG A 360 18.60 -12.11 39.46
C ARG A 360 18.02 -11.54 40.76
N THR A 361 18.33 -10.27 41.04
CA THR A 361 17.94 -9.56 42.28
C THR A 361 17.06 -8.34 42.05
N ALA A 362 16.86 -7.93 40.78
CA ALA A 362 15.98 -6.83 40.38
C ALA A 362 15.26 -7.17 39.06
N GLY A 363 14.15 -6.48 38.76
CA GLY A 363 13.47 -6.57 37.46
C GLY A 363 12.59 -7.81 37.22
N TYR A 364 12.36 -8.67 38.22
CA TYR A 364 11.56 -9.89 38.04
C TYR A 364 10.09 -9.56 37.69
N GLN A 365 9.65 -9.98 36.49
CA GLN A 365 8.30 -9.73 35.96
C GLN A 365 7.31 -10.87 36.28
N GLY A 366 7.77 -11.92 36.96
CA GLY A 366 6.97 -13.11 37.28
C GLY A 366 7.27 -14.29 36.36
N SER A 367 6.54 -15.39 36.56
CA SER A 367 6.56 -16.53 35.64
C SER A 367 5.68 -16.19 34.44
N VAL A 368 6.28 -15.99 33.28
CA VAL A 368 5.57 -15.82 32.02
C VAL A 368 5.27 -17.21 31.46
N THR A 369 4.09 -17.41 30.86
CA THR A 369 3.66 -18.70 30.28
C THR A 369 3.69 -18.70 28.75
N SER A 370 4.07 -17.57 28.17
CA SER A 370 4.16 -17.29 26.74
C SER A 370 5.61 -16.91 26.41
N PRO A 371 6.14 -17.19 25.19
CA PRO A 371 7.49 -16.84 24.78
C PRO A 371 7.70 -15.36 24.42
N HIS A 372 6.85 -14.45 24.92
CA HIS A 372 6.96 -13.01 24.68
C HIS A 372 6.45 -12.19 25.89
N PHE A 373 6.89 -10.93 25.97
CA PHE A 373 6.49 -9.96 26.99
C PHE A 373 6.53 -8.53 26.47
N ILE A 374 5.46 -7.77 26.67
CA ILE A 374 5.42 -6.33 26.39
C ILE A 374 5.72 -5.56 27.68
N ALA A 375 6.75 -4.72 27.65
CA ALA A 375 7.11 -3.88 28.80
C ALA A 375 6.04 -2.79 29.01
N PRO A 376 5.48 -2.64 30.22
CA PRO A 376 4.49 -1.60 30.48
C PRO A 376 5.10 -0.20 30.29
N GLU A 377 4.33 0.68 29.63
CA GLU A 377 4.66 2.05 29.19
C GLU A 377 5.60 2.81 30.16
N ASN A 378 6.56 3.58 29.60
CA ASN A 378 7.55 4.49 30.22
C ASN A 378 9.05 4.08 30.14
N TYR A 379 9.55 3.65 28.97
CA TYR A 379 11.01 3.54 28.76
C TYR A 379 11.64 4.89 28.42
N VAL A 380 12.75 5.20 29.08
CA VAL A 380 13.55 6.43 28.91
C VAL A 380 14.63 6.25 27.82
N PRO A 381 14.66 7.10 26.76
CA PRO A 381 15.72 7.12 25.75
C PRO A 381 17.11 7.44 26.31
N GLY A 382 18.15 6.88 25.71
CA GLY A 382 19.53 6.89 26.21
C GLY A 382 19.82 5.82 27.27
N ASN A 383 18.81 5.15 27.82
CA ASN A 383 19.02 4.04 28.76
C ASN A 383 19.19 2.72 28.03
N THR A 384 20.11 1.92 28.55
CA THR A 384 20.18 0.50 28.24
C THR A 384 19.24 -0.28 29.14
N TYR A 385 18.32 -1.02 28.53
CA TYR A 385 17.48 -2.00 29.22
C TYR A 385 18.16 -3.35 29.11
N TYR A 386 18.18 -4.04 30.25
CA TYR A 386 18.80 -5.34 30.40
C TYR A 386 17.71 -6.34 30.71
N TRP A 387 17.77 -7.47 30.03
CA TRP A 387 16.80 -8.52 30.25
C TRP A 387 17.38 -9.90 30.06
N VAL A 388 16.73 -10.86 30.71
CA VAL A 388 17.09 -12.26 30.66
C VAL A 388 15.88 -13.11 31.02
N VAL A 389 15.77 -14.26 30.36
CA VAL A 389 14.75 -15.25 30.66
C VAL A 389 15.44 -16.49 31.21
N ASP A 390 15.36 -16.67 32.53
CA ASP A 390 15.83 -17.90 33.15
C ASP A 390 14.75 -18.99 33.00
N GLU A 391 15.16 -20.14 32.48
CA GLU A 391 14.26 -21.29 32.27
C GLU A 391 14.21 -22.18 33.51
N SER A 392 13.06 -22.79 33.83
CA SER A 392 12.96 -23.69 34.99
C SER A 392 11.98 -24.84 34.79
N ASP A 393 12.32 -26.02 35.33
CA ASP A 393 11.45 -27.20 35.43
C ASP A 393 10.74 -27.31 36.81
N GLY A 394 10.80 -26.25 37.61
CA GLY A 394 10.30 -26.21 38.99
C GLY A 394 11.24 -26.84 40.03
N VAL A 395 12.39 -27.40 39.63
CA VAL A 395 13.43 -27.96 40.51
C VAL A 395 14.79 -27.32 40.26
N THR A 396 15.18 -27.21 38.99
CA THR A 396 16.40 -26.61 38.47
C THR A 396 16.02 -25.35 37.70
N THR A 397 16.86 -24.33 37.78
CA THR A 397 16.73 -23.11 36.99
C THR A 397 17.99 -22.97 36.15
N TRP A 398 17.83 -22.86 34.85
CA TRP A 398 18.86 -22.64 33.85
C TRP A 398 18.90 -21.16 33.52
N PRO A 399 19.97 -20.45 33.92
CA PRO A 399 20.05 -19.02 33.71
C PRO A 399 20.05 -18.68 32.22
N GLY A 400 19.20 -17.77 31.78
CA GLY A 400 19.16 -17.35 30.37
C GLY A 400 20.40 -16.55 29.94
N THR A 401 20.53 -16.41 28.63
CA THR A 401 21.49 -15.45 28.06
C THR A 401 21.05 -14.03 28.39
N PHE A 402 22.01 -13.25 28.91
CA PHE A 402 21.82 -11.85 29.21
C PHE A 402 21.79 -11.02 27.91
N VAL A 403 20.74 -10.23 27.74
CA VAL A 403 20.57 -9.36 26.58
C VAL A 403 20.46 -7.92 27.05
N SER A 404 21.01 -7.02 26.23
CA SER A 404 20.88 -5.59 26.39
C SER A 404 20.34 -4.98 25.10
N VAL A 405 19.47 -3.99 25.26
CA VAL A 405 19.06 -3.09 24.19
C VAL A 405 19.27 -1.66 24.68
N THR A 406 20.04 -0.88 23.91
CA THR A 406 20.20 0.54 24.19
C THR A 406 19.18 1.29 23.35
N ILE A 407 18.31 2.01 24.05
CA ILE A 407 17.48 3.02 23.40
C ILE A 407 18.41 4.22 23.19
N VAL A 408 18.73 4.61 21.97
CA VAL A 408 19.67 5.72 21.74
C VAL A 408 19.03 7.08 21.96
N ALA A 409 19.89 8.06 22.22
CA ALA A 409 19.58 9.46 22.38
C ALA A 409 19.75 10.19 21.04
N GLN A 410 18.73 10.94 20.63
CA GLN A 410 18.69 11.77 19.43
C GLN A 410 19.84 12.82 19.44
N SER A 411 20.60 12.98 18.34
CA SER A 411 21.61 14.07 18.19
C SER A 411 20.91 15.43 18.10
N PRO A 412 21.52 16.54 18.57
CA PRO A 412 20.93 17.85 18.36
C PRO A 412 20.89 18.14 16.87
N TYR A 413 19.75 18.62 16.39
CA TYR A 413 19.54 18.89 14.98
C TYR A 413 19.07 20.33 14.82
N PRO A 414 19.69 21.15 13.96
CA PRO A 414 19.21 22.51 13.71
C PRO A 414 17.77 22.42 13.19
N GLU A 415 16.82 23.11 13.78
CA GLU A 415 15.41 23.01 13.37
C GLU A 415 15.09 24.03 12.28
N ASN A 416 15.89 25.10 12.19
CA ASN A 416 15.74 26.13 11.18
C ASN A 416 17.04 26.40 10.41
N LEU A 417 16.93 27.14 9.30
CA LEU A 417 18.06 27.56 8.46
C LEU A 417 18.94 26.39 7.97
N GLN A 418 18.27 25.31 7.57
CA GLN A 418 18.81 24.12 6.90
C GLN A 418 19.53 24.47 5.58
N PRO A 419 20.36 23.55 5.02
CA PRO A 419 21.29 23.88 3.94
C PRO A 419 20.56 24.53 2.76
N GLN A 420 21.01 25.74 2.39
CA GLN A 420 20.54 26.57 1.26
C GLN A 420 19.47 27.64 1.56
N GLY A 421 19.21 28.00 2.82
CA GLY A 421 18.40 29.19 3.13
C GLY A 421 18.94 30.43 2.40
N LEU A 422 18.24 30.91 1.37
CA LEU A 422 18.58 32.12 0.61
C LEU A 422 17.75 33.30 1.11
N ASP A 423 18.38 34.46 1.21
CA ASP A 423 17.72 35.71 1.62
C ASP A 423 17.10 35.64 3.03
N VAL A 424 17.86 35.11 3.97
CA VAL A 424 17.52 35.03 5.40
C VAL A 424 17.71 36.39 6.08
N ASP A 425 16.76 36.82 6.91
CA ASP A 425 16.87 38.09 7.62
C ASP A 425 18.05 38.04 8.62
N ILE A 426 18.79 39.14 8.75
CA ILE A 426 19.96 39.21 9.66
C ILE A 426 19.60 39.10 11.14
N ASP A 427 18.32 39.30 11.49
CA ASP A 427 17.81 39.20 12.86
C ASP A 427 17.19 37.81 13.15
N THR A 428 17.29 36.85 12.22
CA THR A 428 16.75 35.49 12.39
C THR A 428 17.50 34.72 13.49
N ASP A 429 16.74 34.15 14.43
CA ASP A 429 17.29 33.30 15.48
C ASP A 429 17.67 31.91 14.95
N LEU A 430 18.66 31.27 15.59
CA LEU A 430 19.00 29.88 15.34
C LEU A 430 18.24 28.96 16.31
N SER A 431 17.48 28.00 15.81
CA SER A 431 16.83 26.98 16.63
C SER A 431 17.37 25.60 16.33
N TRP A 432 17.36 24.74 17.34
CA TRP A 432 17.73 23.34 17.24
C TRP A 432 16.92 22.52 18.24
N ALA A 433 16.68 21.27 17.86
CA ALA A 433 16.21 20.23 18.75
C ALA A 433 17.36 19.89 19.70
N ASP A 434 17.04 19.81 21.00
CA ASP A 434 18.02 19.38 21.99
C ASP A 434 18.42 17.93 21.70
N GLY A 435 19.71 17.64 21.79
CA GLY A 435 20.15 16.24 21.82
C GLY A 435 19.67 15.59 23.12
N ALA A 436 19.20 14.34 23.08
CA ALA A 436 18.74 13.69 24.31
C ALA A 436 19.90 13.60 25.33
N GLN A 437 19.65 14.04 26.57
CA GLN A 437 20.60 14.21 27.70
C GLN A 437 21.53 15.45 27.65
N ALA A 438 21.38 16.39 26.72
CA ALA A 438 22.19 17.61 26.67
C ALA A 438 21.99 18.51 27.91
N THR A 439 23.09 19.06 28.46
CA THR A 439 23.01 20.03 29.58
C THR A 439 23.33 21.46 29.17
N GLU A 440 24.17 21.64 28.14
CA GLU A 440 24.52 22.92 27.54
C GLU A 440 24.68 22.74 26.02
N HIS A 441 24.46 23.82 25.27
CA HIS A 441 24.65 23.85 23.82
C HIS A 441 25.63 24.97 23.45
N TYR A 442 26.49 24.71 22.48
CA TYR A 442 27.40 25.69 21.90
C TYR A 442 27.14 25.80 20.40
N VAL A 443 26.90 27.02 19.93
CA VAL A 443 26.69 27.32 18.52
C VAL A 443 28.02 27.75 17.92
N TYR A 444 28.38 27.25 16.75
CA TYR A 444 29.53 27.75 15.98
C TYR A 444 29.01 28.35 14.70
N ILE A 445 29.36 29.60 14.40
CA ILE A 445 28.87 30.30 13.20
C ILE A 445 29.93 31.20 12.57
N SER A 446 30.13 31.10 11.26
CA SER A 446 31.11 31.89 10.50
C SER A 446 30.80 31.94 9.01
N ALA A 447 31.30 32.97 8.32
CA ALA A 447 31.30 33.01 6.85
C ALA A 447 32.44 32.16 6.23
N ASP A 448 33.34 31.63 7.06
CA ASP A 448 34.36 30.65 6.69
C ASP A 448 33.95 29.28 7.24
N GLU A 449 33.45 28.42 6.36
CA GLU A 449 32.93 27.09 6.65
C GLU A 449 33.94 26.22 7.41
N GLN A 450 35.23 26.33 7.06
CA GLN A 450 36.26 25.47 7.65
C GLN A 450 36.43 25.75 9.15
N LEU A 451 36.21 26.99 9.60
CA LEU A 451 36.28 27.32 11.03
C LEU A 451 35.11 26.73 11.84
N VAL A 452 33.96 26.51 11.21
CA VAL A 452 32.77 25.90 11.82
C VAL A 452 32.90 24.39 11.86
N ILE A 453 33.43 23.79 10.78
CA ILE A 453 33.79 22.37 10.73
C ILE A 453 34.84 22.04 11.80
N ASP A 454 35.90 22.85 11.89
CA ASP A 454 37.01 22.65 12.84
C ASP A 454 36.62 23.00 14.29
N MET A 455 35.40 23.52 14.52
CA MET A 455 34.90 24.00 15.82
C MET A 455 35.90 24.96 16.48
N ASP A 456 36.42 25.92 15.70
CA ASP A 456 37.42 26.85 16.21
C ASP A 456 36.82 27.78 17.26
N ALA A 457 37.49 27.90 18.41
CA ALA A 457 37.00 28.69 19.54
C ALA A 457 36.77 30.18 19.23
N SER A 458 37.33 30.71 18.13
CA SER A 458 37.12 32.09 17.71
C SER A 458 35.75 32.36 17.06
N VAL A 459 35.02 31.31 16.64
CA VAL A 459 33.68 31.39 16.03
C VAL A 459 32.60 30.71 16.87
N MET A 460 32.96 30.25 18.06
CA MET A 460 32.05 29.66 19.04
C MET A 460 31.26 30.76 19.77
N VAL A 461 29.95 30.54 19.88
CA VAL A 461 28.98 31.38 20.55
C VAL A 461 28.17 30.51 21.51
N GLY A 462 28.35 30.72 22.81
CA GLY A 462 27.66 29.95 23.85
C GLY A 462 28.38 29.93 25.19
N PRO A 463 27.78 29.29 26.22
CA PRO A 463 26.60 28.42 26.13
C PRO A 463 25.33 29.18 25.70
N ALA A 464 24.55 28.54 24.83
CA ALA A 464 23.39 29.07 24.13
C ALA A 464 22.16 28.18 24.39
N VAL A 465 20.95 28.74 24.22
CA VAL A 465 19.67 28.03 24.44
C VAL A 465 18.84 28.24 23.18
N SER A 466 18.21 27.19 22.67
CA SER A 466 17.33 27.26 21.49
C SER A 466 16.00 27.96 21.85
N PRO A 467 15.50 28.90 21.04
CA PRO A 467 16.18 29.57 19.93
C PRO A 467 17.19 30.63 20.39
N TYR A 468 18.29 30.80 19.65
CA TYR A 468 19.41 31.69 19.97
C TYR A 468 19.61 32.80 18.93
N ASN A 469 19.57 34.06 19.38
CA ASN A 469 19.72 35.23 18.51
C ASN A 469 21.19 35.51 18.13
N ILE A 470 21.44 35.80 16.84
CA ILE A 470 22.78 36.17 16.35
C ILE A 470 22.88 37.69 16.07
N ASP A 471 23.38 38.44 17.03
CA ASP A 471 23.48 39.91 16.97
C ASP A 471 24.44 40.49 15.89
N THR A 472 25.11 39.68 15.06
CA THR A 472 26.30 40.11 14.28
C THR A 472 26.32 39.73 12.81
N LEU A 473 25.21 39.23 12.26
CA LEU A 473 25.14 38.84 10.86
C LEU A 473 25.23 40.05 9.92
N VAL A 474 25.95 39.88 8.81
CA VAL A 474 26.15 40.92 7.80
C VAL A 474 25.34 40.57 6.56
N ASN A 475 24.44 41.47 6.15
CA ASN A 475 23.66 41.38 4.92
C ASN A 475 24.47 40.90 3.69
N ASN A 476 23.82 40.14 2.81
CA ASN A 476 24.34 39.57 1.57
C ASN A 476 25.51 38.59 1.74
N THR A 477 25.67 38.01 2.94
CA THR A 477 26.80 37.14 3.29
C THR A 477 26.29 35.75 3.63
N THR A 478 26.95 34.74 3.08
CA THR A 478 26.72 33.33 3.42
C THR A 478 27.43 33.00 4.72
N TYR A 479 26.70 32.42 5.66
CA TYR A 479 27.18 31.91 6.93
C TYR A 479 26.92 30.42 7.02
N PHE A 480 27.87 29.72 7.63
CA PHE A 480 27.81 28.31 7.98
C PHE A 480 27.68 28.23 9.49
N TRP A 481 26.86 27.32 10.01
CA TRP A 481 26.73 27.13 11.44
C TRP A 481 26.40 25.69 11.82
N ARG A 482 26.65 25.35 13.09
CA ARG A 482 26.29 24.07 13.70
C ARG A 482 26.05 24.23 15.18
N VAL A 483 25.35 23.27 15.78
CA VAL A 483 25.15 23.18 17.22
C VAL A 483 25.91 21.99 17.77
N VAL A 484 26.54 22.18 18.92
CA VAL A 484 27.18 21.13 19.68
C VAL A 484 26.49 21.05 21.04
N ALA A 485 25.76 19.96 21.26
CA ALA A 485 25.24 19.60 22.57
C ALA A 485 26.35 18.97 23.41
N THR A 486 26.41 19.28 24.70
CA THR A 486 27.37 18.65 25.61
C THR A 486 26.76 18.38 26.99
N ASP A 487 27.21 17.29 27.60
CA ASP A 487 26.97 16.96 29.01
C ASP A 487 28.15 17.38 29.92
N GLY A 488 29.14 18.07 29.34
CA GLY A 488 30.38 18.47 30.02
C GLY A 488 31.49 17.41 29.98
N VAL A 489 31.25 16.26 29.32
CA VAL A 489 32.22 15.16 29.11
C VAL A 489 32.33 14.77 27.63
N THR A 490 31.20 14.68 26.93
CA THR A 490 31.10 14.29 25.51
C THR A 490 30.36 15.37 24.73
N ASP A 491 30.87 15.69 23.55
CA ASP A 491 30.31 16.70 22.66
C ASP A 491 29.66 15.99 21.45
N TRP A 492 28.37 16.24 21.25
CA TRP A 492 27.59 15.75 20.11
C TRP A 492 27.29 16.90 19.18
N ALA A 493 27.89 16.87 18.00
CA ALA A 493 27.85 17.97 17.07
C ALA A 493 26.89 17.66 15.91
N SER A 494 25.95 18.57 15.66
CA SER A 494 25.06 18.51 14.51
C SER A 494 25.82 18.62 13.20
N GLU A 495 25.16 18.36 12.08
CA GLU A 495 25.69 18.72 10.76
C GLU A 495 25.94 20.23 10.63
N VAL A 496 26.82 20.61 9.69
CA VAL A 496 27.07 22.02 9.35
C VAL A 496 26.06 22.44 8.29
N VAL A 497 25.19 23.37 8.67
CA VAL A 497 24.17 23.94 7.80
C VAL A 497 24.61 25.34 7.34
N SER A 498 24.09 25.81 6.21
CA SER A 498 24.46 27.12 5.67
C SER A 498 23.26 27.92 5.19
N PHE A 499 23.35 29.23 5.37
CA PHE A 499 22.35 30.18 4.90
C PHE A 499 23.00 31.47 4.41
N ARG A 500 22.30 32.24 3.58
CA ARG A 500 22.74 33.52 3.05
C ARG A 500 21.79 34.63 3.47
N THR A 501 22.34 35.69 4.05
CA THR A 501 21.53 36.81 4.52
C THR A 501 21.07 37.72 3.39
N VAL A 502 19.91 38.36 3.56
CA VAL A 502 19.31 39.27 2.58
C VAL A 502 20.29 40.38 2.12
N PRO A 503 20.23 40.84 0.86
CA PRO A 503 20.97 42.01 0.41
C PRO A 503 20.55 43.27 1.17
N ALA A 504 21.51 44.10 1.61
CA ALA A 504 21.22 45.26 2.46
C ALA A 504 20.20 46.22 1.82
N ALA A 505 19.02 46.32 2.42
CA ALA A 505 18.04 47.35 2.09
C ALA A 505 18.61 48.75 2.44
N SER A 506 18.37 49.72 1.56
CA SER A 506 18.84 51.10 1.75
C SER A 506 18.12 51.77 2.92
N ALA A 507 18.77 51.74 4.08
CA ALA A 507 18.66 52.57 5.28
C ALA A 507 17.35 53.32 5.53
N SER A 508 16.69 53.01 6.66
CA SER A 508 15.94 54.01 7.41
C SER A 508 16.08 53.87 8.94
N TRP A 509 16.06 55.05 9.52
CA TRP A 509 16.16 55.55 10.90
C TRP A 509 15.51 54.79 12.08
N ALA A 510 16.12 54.94 13.27
CA ALA A 510 15.56 54.62 14.59
C ALA A 510 14.58 55.70 15.12
N PRO A 511 13.45 55.34 15.79
CA PRO A 511 12.60 56.30 16.51
C PRO A 511 13.09 56.58 17.93
N GLN A 512 12.87 57.82 18.38
CA GLN A 512 13.19 58.31 19.73
C GLN A 512 12.18 57.87 20.79
N ASP A 513 12.73 57.43 21.93
CA ASP A 513 12.22 57.53 23.32
C ASP A 513 11.20 56.46 23.83
N PRO A 514 11.62 55.51 24.68
CA PRO A 514 10.83 54.36 25.17
C PRO A 514 9.89 54.70 26.36
N GLY A 515 9.27 55.89 26.37
CA GLY A 515 8.61 56.43 27.57
C GLY A 515 7.14 56.85 27.48
N ASP A 516 6.48 56.79 26.31
CA ASP A 516 5.10 57.29 26.15
C ASP A 516 4.08 56.16 25.97
N LEU A 517 3.39 55.79 27.06
CA LEU A 517 2.26 54.85 27.05
C LEU A 517 0.93 55.59 26.77
N SER A 518 0.90 56.41 25.72
CA SER A 518 -0.34 57.01 25.22
C SER A 518 -0.50 56.71 23.73
N TRP A 519 -1.70 56.23 23.37
CA TRP A 519 -2.09 55.92 21.99
C TRP A 519 -2.16 57.23 21.18
N THR A 520 -1.01 57.70 20.69
CA THR A 520 -0.96 58.77 19.69
C THR A 520 -1.09 58.13 18.31
N ASN A 521 -2.20 58.42 17.63
CA ASN A 521 -2.49 58.04 16.24
C ASN A 521 -1.20 58.03 15.40
N PRO A 522 -0.67 56.87 14.97
CA PRO A 522 0.52 56.82 14.13
C PRO A 522 0.34 57.74 12.92
N ALA A 523 1.41 58.39 12.45
CA ALA A 523 1.32 59.30 11.30
C ALA A 523 0.80 58.61 10.02
N ASN A 524 0.93 57.28 9.98
CA ASN A 524 0.49 56.35 8.95
C ASN A 524 -1.01 55.98 9.04
N TRP A 525 -1.70 56.36 10.12
CA TRP A 525 -3.08 55.96 10.34
C TRP A 525 -4.05 57.02 9.83
N THR A 526 -4.71 56.75 8.71
CA THR A 526 -5.66 57.67 8.07
C THR A 526 -7.09 57.15 8.17
N GLY A 527 -7.99 58.01 8.67
CA GLY A 527 -9.35 57.64 9.09
C GLY A 527 -9.49 57.80 10.61
N GLY A 528 -10.14 58.88 11.06
CA GLY A 528 -10.13 59.26 12.48
C GLY A 528 -10.79 58.22 13.40
N ALA A 529 -10.33 58.16 14.65
CA ALA A 529 -10.82 57.26 15.71
C ALA A 529 -12.28 57.55 16.16
N GLY A 530 -13.26 57.29 15.28
CA GLY A 530 -14.69 57.49 15.53
C GLY A 530 -15.53 56.23 15.26
N ALA A 531 -16.61 56.07 16.02
CA ALA A 531 -17.54 54.94 15.90
C ALA A 531 -18.06 54.76 14.47
N GLY A 532 -17.69 53.64 13.82
CA GLY A 532 -18.18 53.26 12.50
C GLY A 532 -17.36 53.78 11.31
N THR A 533 -16.10 54.19 11.51
CA THR A 533 -15.21 54.63 10.42
C THR A 533 -14.19 53.56 10.02
N THR A 534 -13.94 53.42 8.71
CA THR A 534 -12.84 52.61 8.17
C THR A 534 -11.49 53.26 8.45
N SER A 535 -10.52 52.46 8.85
CA SER A 535 -9.17 52.89 9.25
C SER A 535 -8.12 52.23 8.36
N ASN A 536 -7.14 53.00 7.87
CA ASN A 536 -6.18 52.53 6.87
C ASN A 536 -4.72 52.70 7.35
N ILE A 537 -3.87 51.69 7.07
CA ILE A 537 -2.43 51.67 7.33
C ILE A 537 -1.72 51.39 5.99
N ASP A 538 -0.96 52.35 5.45
CA ASP A 538 -0.49 52.34 4.04
C ASP A 538 0.98 52.76 3.82
N ASP A 539 1.76 52.90 4.88
CA ASP A 539 3.20 53.23 4.82
C ASP A 539 4.05 52.11 5.43
N PRO A 540 4.94 51.44 4.65
CA PRO A 540 5.77 50.36 5.16
C PRO A 540 6.92 50.86 6.04
N ASP A 541 7.31 52.15 5.93
CA ASP A 541 8.42 52.71 6.69
C ASP A 541 8.04 52.99 8.16
N TYR A 542 6.75 52.88 8.51
CA TYR A 542 6.23 53.12 9.86
C TYR A 542 5.22 52.02 10.28
N PRO A 543 5.71 50.82 10.62
CA PRO A 543 4.85 49.74 11.13
C PRO A 543 4.22 50.11 12.47
N VAL A 544 3.01 49.58 12.72
CA VAL A 544 2.30 49.76 13.99
C VAL A 544 2.64 48.62 14.94
N TYR A 545 3.20 48.93 16.11
CA TYR A 545 3.53 47.93 17.15
C TYR A 545 2.51 47.97 18.29
N ILE A 546 1.98 46.80 18.65
CA ILE A 546 1.06 46.60 19.79
C ILE A 546 1.78 45.71 20.82
N SER A 547 2.25 46.31 21.91
CA SER A 547 3.11 45.64 22.90
C SER A 547 2.37 45.22 24.18
N ALA A 548 2.99 44.35 24.99
CA ALA A 548 2.44 43.89 26.27
C ALA A 548 1.89 45.01 27.18
N GLY A 549 0.62 44.88 27.59
CA GLY A 549 -0.11 45.87 28.38
C GLY A 549 -0.79 46.98 27.56
N MET A 550 -0.60 47.00 26.23
CA MET A 550 -1.45 47.71 25.30
C MET A 550 -2.62 46.79 24.90
N THR A 551 -3.77 46.97 25.51
CA THR A 551 -5.02 46.67 24.80
C THR A 551 -5.25 47.83 23.84
N THR A 552 -5.69 47.61 22.60
CA THR A 552 -6.35 48.70 21.87
C THR A 552 -7.36 49.32 22.86
N PRO A 553 -7.42 50.66 22.99
CA PRO A 553 -8.40 51.23 23.90
C PRO A 553 -9.75 50.61 23.52
N GLU A 554 -10.62 50.37 24.49
CA GLU A 554 -12.05 50.30 24.23
C GLU A 554 -12.45 51.68 23.65
N VAL A 555 -12.05 51.97 22.42
CA VAL A 555 -12.72 52.91 21.56
C VAL A 555 -14.01 52.17 21.31
N ALA A 556 -14.97 52.37 22.21
CA ALA A 556 -16.37 52.01 22.10
C ALA A 556 -17.00 52.74 20.89
N GLY A 557 -16.38 52.52 19.74
CA GLY A 557 -16.28 53.45 18.65
C GLY A 557 -15.25 53.07 17.58
N MET A 558 -14.80 51.81 17.48
CA MET A 558 -14.31 51.27 16.20
C MET A 558 -15.26 50.18 15.70
N GLY A 559 -16.56 50.49 15.63
CA GLY A 559 -17.52 49.68 14.87
C GLY A 559 -17.28 49.68 13.34
N GLY A 560 -16.03 49.79 12.88
CA GLY A 560 -15.62 49.98 11.49
C GLY A 560 -14.43 49.10 11.11
N ASN A 561 -14.17 49.01 9.80
CA ASN A 561 -13.17 48.11 9.22
C ASN A 561 -11.73 48.64 9.44
N LEU A 562 -10.75 47.74 9.52
CA LEU A 562 -9.31 48.05 9.52
C LEU A 562 -8.68 47.46 8.25
N PHE A 563 -8.02 48.30 7.46
CA PHE A 563 -7.32 47.91 6.23
C PHE A 563 -5.82 48.17 6.36
N ILE A 564 -5.02 47.12 6.14
CA ILE A 564 -3.55 47.18 6.06
C ILE A 564 -3.19 47.04 4.59
N GLY A 565 -2.50 48.01 3.97
CA GLY A 565 -2.32 48.03 2.52
C GLY A 565 -3.63 48.30 1.77
N SER A 566 -4.29 49.41 2.11
CA SER A 566 -5.58 49.86 1.60
C SER A 566 -5.56 50.51 0.21
N THR A 567 -4.38 50.79 -0.37
CA THR A 567 -4.26 51.47 -1.67
C THR A 567 -3.32 50.72 -2.63
N ASP A 568 -3.69 50.59 -3.90
CA ASP A 568 -2.85 49.98 -4.95
C ASP A 568 -1.44 50.60 -4.97
N GLY A 569 -0.41 49.76 -4.88
CA GLY A 569 1.00 50.17 -4.90
C GLY A 569 1.55 50.76 -3.59
N LEU A 570 0.73 50.88 -2.54
CA LEU A 570 1.16 51.21 -1.18
C LEU A 570 1.27 49.94 -0.33
N SER A 571 1.95 50.03 0.82
CA SER A 571 2.18 48.87 1.70
C SER A 571 1.96 49.22 3.16
N GLY A 572 1.34 48.35 3.96
CA GLY A 572 1.12 48.56 5.39
C GLY A 572 1.64 47.39 6.21
N SER A 573 2.07 47.65 7.46
CA SER A 573 2.57 46.61 8.37
C SER A 573 2.11 46.84 9.81
N VAL A 574 1.73 45.76 10.49
CA VAL A 574 1.33 45.73 11.91
C VAL A 574 2.03 44.56 12.60
N VAL A 575 2.54 44.78 13.82
CA VAL A 575 3.17 43.76 14.66
C VAL A 575 2.51 43.75 16.03
N VAL A 576 2.08 42.58 16.49
CA VAL A 576 1.43 42.36 17.79
C VAL A 576 2.31 41.47 18.65
N ASP A 577 2.88 42.05 19.71
CA ASP A 577 3.85 41.40 20.59
C ASP A 577 3.46 41.58 22.07
N GLY A 578 2.57 40.70 22.54
CA GLY A 578 2.08 40.64 23.92
C GLY A 578 0.85 41.50 24.23
N GLY A 579 0.39 42.35 23.30
CA GLY A 579 -0.84 43.16 23.45
C GLY A 579 -2.06 42.60 22.73
N GLU A 580 -3.21 43.30 22.77
CA GLU A 580 -4.48 42.86 22.17
C GLU A 580 -4.95 43.82 21.06
N LEU A 581 -5.19 43.30 19.85
CA LEU A 581 -5.78 43.99 18.71
C LEU A 581 -7.24 43.53 18.50
N THR A 582 -8.20 44.34 18.95
CA THR A 582 -9.63 44.06 18.71
C THR A 582 -10.20 44.82 17.52
N VAL A 583 -10.82 44.15 16.55
CA VAL A 583 -11.50 44.76 15.38
C VAL A 583 -12.99 44.36 15.35
N ALA A 584 -13.91 45.33 15.27
CA ALA A 584 -15.35 45.04 15.27
C ALA A 584 -15.98 44.94 13.86
N GLY A 585 -15.35 45.53 12.83
CA GLY A 585 -15.75 45.48 11.41
C GLY A 585 -14.93 44.44 10.60
N LEU A 586 -14.62 44.67 9.33
CA LEU A 586 -13.69 43.81 8.55
C LEU A 586 -12.23 44.08 8.94
N LEU A 587 -11.39 43.05 8.98
CA LEU A 587 -9.93 43.18 8.99
C LEU A 587 -9.37 42.71 7.65
N ASP A 588 -8.92 43.64 6.80
CA ASP A 588 -8.29 43.31 5.52
C ASP A 588 -6.79 43.53 5.56
N ILE A 589 -6.04 42.50 5.22
CA ILE A 589 -4.58 42.47 5.10
C ILE A 589 -4.27 42.40 3.61
N GLY A 590 -3.81 43.51 3.04
CA GLY A 590 -3.72 43.70 1.60
C GLY A 590 -5.10 43.86 0.97
N ALA A 591 -5.76 45.00 1.19
CA ALA A 591 -7.05 45.25 0.56
C ALA A 591 -6.89 45.60 -0.93
N TYR A 592 -6.01 46.54 -1.27
CA TYR A 592 -5.71 46.95 -2.65
C TYR A 592 -4.19 46.96 -2.92
N GLY A 593 -3.38 47.22 -1.88
CA GLY A 593 -1.92 47.18 -1.92
C GLY A 593 -1.34 45.94 -1.23
N THR A 594 -0.14 46.07 -0.66
CA THR A 594 0.50 44.99 0.11
C THR A 594 0.29 45.20 1.61
N GLY A 595 -0.29 44.25 2.33
CA GLY A 595 -0.46 44.33 3.78
C GLY A 595 0.25 43.20 4.50
N SER A 596 0.83 43.48 5.66
CA SER A 596 1.48 42.49 6.52
C SER A 596 1.02 42.63 7.97
N LEU A 597 0.71 41.49 8.61
CA LEU A 597 0.41 41.39 10.04
C LEU A 597 1.27 40.28 10.65
N THR A 598 2.04 40.60 11.69
CA THR A 598 2.84 39.63 12.45
C THR A 598 2.34 39.55 13.89
N VAL A 599 2.15 38.34 14.41
CA VAL A 599 1.62 38.10 15.76
C VAL A 599 2.59 37.19 16.52
N ASN A 600 3.36 37.77 17.45
CA ASN A 600 4.39 37.05 18.20
C ASN A 600 3.85 36.40 19.47
N SER A 601 3.39 37.19 20.44
CA SER A 601 2.92 36.70 21.75
C SER A 601 1.60 37.35 22.22
N GLY A 602 0.95 38.12 21.34
CA GLY A 602 -0.30 38.84 21.65
C GLY A 602 -1.53 38.23 20.98
N THR A 603 -2.69 38.87 21.15
CA THR A 603 -3.99 38.39 20.66
C THR A 603 -4.57 39.34 19.62
N VAL A 604 -5.05 38.81 18.51
CA VAL A 604 -5.83 39.51 17.49
C VAL A 604 -7.23 38.88 17.48
N GLY A 605 -8.30 39.67 17.61
CA GLY A 605 -9.66 39.12 17.65
C GLY A 605 -10.78 40.16 17.50
N GLY A 606 -12.05 39.72 17.51
CA GLY A 606 -13.24 40.60 17.45
C GLY A 606 -14.32 40.08 16.48
N THR A 607 -15.46 40.77 16.34
CA THR A 607 -16.63 40.34 15.50
C THR A 607 -16.38 40.37 13.98
N ALA A 608 -15.12 40.31 13.56
CA ALA A 608 -14.64 40.62 12.22
C ALA A 608 -14.45 39.38 11.34
N THR A 609 -14.81 39.49 10.06
CA THR A 609 -14.23 38.68 8.98
C THR A 609 -12.80 39.14 8.74
N ILE A 610 -11.84 38.21 8.68
CA ILE A 610 -10.45 38.48 8.31
C ILE A 610 -10.24 38.09 6.83
N ASN A 611 -9.69 38.99 6.03
CA ASN A 611 -9.38 38.74 4.62
C ASN A 611 -7.92 39.07 4.31
N LEU A 612 -7.25 38.20 3.55
CA LEU A 612 -5.95 38.45 2.93
C LEU A 612 -6.13 38.58 1.41
N GLY A 613 -5.53 39.62 0.82
CA GLY A 613 -5.59 39.85 -0.64
C GLY A 613 -7.03 40.05 -1.14
N HIS A 614 -7.71 41.11 -0.70
CA HIS A 614 -9.18 41.16 -0.78
C HIS A 614 -9.80 41.88 -1.97
N SER A 615 -9.40 43.10 -2.31
CA SER A 615 -10.24 44.02 -3.11
C SER A 615 -9.74 44.31 -4.54
N SER A 616 -8.53 43.84 -4.92
CA SER A 616 -8.02 43.91 -6.30
C SER A 616 -7.10 42.71 -6.60
N THR A 617 -6.91 42.40 -7.88
CA THR A 617 -6.00 41.33 -8.34
C THR A 617 -4.51 41.67 -8.15
N GLY A 618 -4.20 42.90 -7.73
CA GLY A 618 -2.83 43.31 -7.37
C GLY A 618 -2.60 43.41 -5.85
N ALA A 619 -3.63 43.11 -5.06
CA ALA A 619 -3.56 43.13 -3.61
C ALA A 619 -2.82 41.89 -3.10
N ARG A 620 -1.97 42.06 -2.08
CA ARG A 620 -1.21 40.95 -1.47
C ARG A 620 -1.27 41.04 0.04
N GLY A 621 -1.74 39.99 0.71
CA GLY A 621 -1.82 39.92 2.17
C GLY A 621 -0.86 38.89 2.76
N PHE A 622 -0.16 39.26 3.83
CA PHE A 622 0.76 38.39 4.57
C PHE A 622 0.38 38.35 6.05
N LEU A 623 0.17 37.16 6.61
CA LEU A 623 -0.02 36.94 8.04
C LEU A 623 1.01 35.95 8.56
N THR A 624 1.75 36.32 9.60
CA THR A 624 2.71 35.43 10.29
C THR A 624 2.35 35.32 11.77
N ILE A 625 2.28 34.11 12.32
CA ILE A 625 1.99 33.85 13.73
C ILE A 625 3.17 33.06 14.33
N ASN A 626 3.84 33.62 15.35
CA ASN A 626 5.04 33.04 15.96
C ASN A 626 4.82 32.59 17.42
N GLY A 627 3.57 32.47 17.89
CA GLY A 627 3.23 32.12 19.27
C GLY A 627 1.97 32.78 19.85
N GLY A 628 1.39 33.77 19.15
CA GLY A 628 0.20 34.49 19.60
C GLY A 628 -1.12 33.90 19.09
N GLU A 629 -2.23 34.56 19.42
CA GLU A 629 -3.58 34.08 19.08
C GLU A 629 -4.24 34.98 18.03
N VAL A 630 -4.83 34.39 16.99
CA VAL A 630 -5.63 35.09 15.97
C VAL A 630 -7.02 34.45 15.90
N ASN A 631 -8.06 35.22 16.19
CA ASN A 631 -9.43 34.73 16.28
C ASN A 631 -10.34 35.43 15.24
N SER A 632 -10.88 34.67 14.29
CA SER A 632 -11.87 35.15 13.31
C SER A 632 -13.30 34.79 13.73
N ALA A 633 -14.19 35.79 13.77
CA ALA A 633 -15.60 35.55 14.11
C ALA A 633 -16.48 35.16 12.92
N ASP A 634 -15.94 35.21 11.71
CA ASP A 634 -16.60 34.83 10.46
C ASP A 634 -15.61 34.04 9.58
N ASN A 635 -15.99 33.70 8.34
CA ASN A 635 -15.11 33.00 7.41
C ASN A 635 -13.75 33.70 7.27
N PHE A 636 -12.68 32.93 7.30
CA PHE A 636 -11.31 33.41 7.16
C PHE A 636 -10.87 33.25 5.70
N TRP A 637 -10.51 34.34 5.03
CA TRP A 637 -10.22 34.32 3.59
C TRP A 637 -8.74 34.51 3.30
N ILE A 638 -8.14 33.57 2.58
CA ILE A 638 -6.77 33.65 2.06
C ILE A 638 -6.85 33.81 0.53
N GLY A 639 -6.50 34.98 0.02
CA GLY A 639 -6.56 35.27 -1.40
C GLY A 639 -7.99 35.39 -1.93
N ARG A 640 -8.73 36.38 -1.44
CA ARG A 640 -10.15 36.54 -1.82
C ARG A 640 -10.33 37.10 -3.24
N VAL A 641 -9.48 38.02 -3.67
CA VAL A 641 -9.42 38.55 -5.06
C VAL A 641 -7.96 38.68 -5.55
N GLY A 642 -7.02 39.05 -4.68
CA GLY A 642 -5.57 39.02 -4.93
C GLY A 642 -4.89 37.87 -4.18
N ASP A 643 -3.59 37.95 -3.96
CA ASP A 643 -2.78 36.88 -3.33
C ASP A 643 -2.86 36.96 -1.79
N GLY A 644 -2.93 35.81 -1.12
CA GLY A 644 -2.87 35.70 0.33
C GLY A 644 -1.88 34.64 0.78
N PHE A 645 -1.09 34.97 1.80
CA PHE A 645 -0.07 34.11 2.37
C PHE A 645 -0.21 34.11 3.90
N VAL A 646 -0.32 32.92 4.47
CA VAL A 646 -0.39 32.74 5.93
C VAL A 646 0.71 31.76 6.35
N GLU A 647 1.43 32.11 7.39
CA GLU A 647 2.45 31.28 8.01
C GLU A 647 2.20 31.18 9.51
N VAL A 648 2.07 29.96 10.01
CA VAL A 648 1.88 29.67 11.44
C VAL A 648 3.10 28.91 11.94
N ASN A 649 4.03 29.63 12.55
CA ASN A 649 5.25 29.09 13.13
C ASN A 649 5.00 28.49 14.52
N ASP A 650 4.17 29.16 15.32
CA ASP A 650 3.66 28.67 16.62
C ASP A 650 2.42 29.50 17.01
N GLY A 651 1.71 29.14 18.08
CA GLY A 651 0.52 29.87 18.56
C GLY A 651 -0.80 29.30 18.04
N THR A 652 -1.84 30.12 17.92
CA THR A 652 -3.18 29.63 17.52
C THR A 652 -3.89 30.54 16.54
N LEU A 653 -4.39 29.98 15.45
CA LEU A 653 -5.36 30.60 14.54
C LEU A 653 -6.70 29.89 14.71
N SER A 654 -7.73 30.57 15.19
CA SER A 654 -9.07 29.99 15.39
C SER A 654 -10.12 30.68 14.51
N VAL A 655 -10.96 29.86 13.87
CA VAL A 655 -12.14 30.30 13.13
C VAL A 655 -13.39 29.90 13.90
N ALA A 656 -14.38 30.79 13.99
CA ALA A 656 -15.58 30.54 14.77
C ALA A 656 -16.37 29.29 14.29
N PRO A 657 -17.09 28.58 15.19
CA PRO A 657 -17.90 27.42 14.81
C PRO A 657 -18.92 27.72 13.71
N GLY A 658 -19.05 26.80 12.75
CA GLY A 658 -19.93 26.95 11.58
C GLY A 658 -19.41 27.91 10.51
N LYS A 659 -18.13 28.32 10.59
CA LYS A 659 -17.46 29.21 9.62
C LYS A 659 -16.26 28.51 9.01
N ASP A 660 -15.96 28.87 7.76
CA ASP A 660 -14.95 28.21 6.95
C ASP A 660 -13.65 29.00 6.84
N LEU A 661 -12.55 28.28 6.65
CA LEU A 661 -11.34 28.84 6.05
C LEU A 661 -11.42 28.63 4.54
N ILE A 662 -11.24 29.69 3.75
CA ILE A 662 -11.37 29.67 2.28
C ILE A 662 -10.11 30.22 1.63
N MET A 663 -9.47 29.42 0.79
CA MET A 663 -8.23 29.78 0.09
C MET A 663 -8.43 29.86 -1.43
N ALA A 664 -7.69 30.78 -2.07
CA ALA A 664 -7.56 30.91 -3.53
C ALA A 664 -8.90 31.13 -4.25
N ASN A 665 -9.74 32.05 -3.74
CA ASN A 665 -10.94 32.51 -4.44
C ASN A 665 -10.60 33.47 -5.59
N GLY A 666 -9.45 34.15 -5.52
CA GLY A 666 -9.07 35.25 -6.41
C GLY A 666 -7.84 35.01 -7.27
N LEU A 667 -6.73 34.65 -6.65
CA LEU A 667 -5.44 34.30 -7.27
C LEU A 667 -4.74 33.26 -6.38
N ASP A 668 -3.53 32.87 -6.76
CA ASP A 668 -2.78 31.81 -6.08
C ASP A 668 -2.42 32.21 -4.65
N SER A 669 -2.52 31.27 -3.73
CA SER A 669 -2.42 31.56 -2.29
C SER A 669 -1.94 30.37 -1.50
N SER A 670 -1.32 30.62 -0.35
CA SER A 670 -0.79 29.55 0.50
C SER A 670 -1.06 29.73 1.99
N LEU A 671 -1.13 28.59 2.68
CA LEU A 671 -1.07 28.46 4.13
C LEU A 671 0.04 27.46 4.47
N THR A 672 0.99 27.89 5.29
CA THR A 672 2.05 27.04 5.83
C THR A 672 1.90 26.92 7.35
N ILE A 673 1.89 25.70 7.86
CA ILE A 673 1.83 25.40 9.30
C ILE A 673 3.12 24.70 9.68
N ASN A 674 4.02 25.45 10.31
CA ASN A 674 5.28 24.95 10.85
C ASN A 674 5.16 24.51 12.33
N GLY A 675 4.17 25.02 13.06
CA GLY A 675 3.88 24.70 14.46
C GLY A 675 2.57 25.30 14.94
N GLY A 676 2.21 25.09 16.22
CA GLY A 676 0.97 25.63 16.80
C GLY A 676 -0.32 24.94 16.33
N LEU A 677 -1.46 25.62 16.50
CA LEU A 677 -2.80 25.10 16.19
C LEU A 677 -3.56 26.02 15.22
N VAL A 678 -4.02 25.48 14.10
CA VAL A 678 -5.05 26.10 13.25
C VAL A 678 -6.37 25.36 13.50
N ASP A 679 -7.29 25.99 14.22
CA ASP A 679 -8.57 25.41 14.63
C ASP A 679 -9.73 25.98 13.81
N VAL A 680 -10.32 25.15 12.94
CA VAL A 680 -11.41 25.49 12.02
C VAL A 680 -12.55 24.47 12.21
N PRO A 681 -13.43 24.62 13.20
CA PRO A 681 -14.43 23.59 13.53
C PRO A 681 -15.46 23.24 12.43
N ASN A 682 -15.45 23.94 11.28
CA ASN A 682 -16.24 23.60 10.08
C ASN A 682 -15.32 23.16 8.93
N ASN A 683 -15.35 23.78 7.74
CA ASN A 683 -14.55 23.31 6.60
C ASN A 683 -13.33 24.19 6.35
N SER A 684 -12.22 23.55 6.01
CA SER A 684 -11.05 24.17 5.39
C SER A 684 -11.07 23.90 3.90
N ARG A 685 -11.09 24.95 3.09
CA ARG A 685 -11.40 24.89 1.64
C ARG A 685 -10.19 25.38 0.84
N ILE A 686 -9.48 24.48 0.19
CA ILE A 686 -8.26 24.77 -0.56
C ILE A 686 -8.58 24.86 -2.05
N GLY A 687 -7.94 25.77 -2.80
CA GLY A 687 -8.04 25.81 -4.25
C GLY A 687 -9.43 26.19 -4.80
N TYR A 688 -10.05 27.28 -4.35
CA TYR A 688 -11.45 27.58 -4.71
C TYR A 688 -11.68 27.87 -6.20
N LYS A 689 -11.05 28.90 -6.77
CA LYS A 689 -11.15 29.27 -8.21
C LYS A 689 -9.79 29.34 -8.90
N HIS A 690 -8.72 29.33 -8.12
CA HIS A 690 -7.32 29.45 -8.50
C HIS A 690 -6.47 28.46 -7.68
N HIS A 691 -5.14 28.51 -7.78
CA HIS A 691 -4.26 27.51 -7.17
C HIS A 691 -4.06 27.79 -5.66
N GLY A 692 -4.52 26.88 -4.81
CA GLY A 692 -4.30 26.94 -3.36
C GLY A 692 -3.27 25.91 -2.92
N SER A 693 -2.31 26.31 -2.09
CA SER A 693 -1.31 25.41 -1.51
C SER A 693 -1.39 25.39 0.01
N LEU A 694 -1.58 24.21 0.59
CA LEU A 694 -1.48 23.97 2.02
C LEU A 694 -0.22 23.14 2.29
N ILE A 695 0.66 23.64 3.15
CA ILE A 695 1.87 22.93 3.55
C ILE A 695 1.84 22.76 5.07
N VAL A 696 1.92 21.52 5.53
CA VAL A 696 2.00 21.17 6.96
C VAL A 696 3.35 20.51 7.18
N THR A 697 4.24 21.22 7.86
CA THR A 697 5.59 20.75 8.23
C THR A 697 5.65 20.44 9.74
N GLY A 698 4.70 20.97 10.53
CA GLY A 698 4.54 20.72 11.96
C GLY A 698 3.18 21.24 12.48
N GLY A 699 2.95 21.19 13.79
CA GLY A 699 1.72 21.69 14.42
C GLY A 699 0.47 20.89 14.05
N THR A 700 -0.72 21.48 14.24
CA THR A 700 -2.01 20.82 14.00
C THR A 700 -2.98 21.69 13.22
N LEU A 701 -3.55 21.17 12.13
CA LEU A 701 -4.78 21.70 11.52
C LEU A 701 -5.96 20.86 12.02
N ARG A 702 -6.86 21.47 12.81
CA ARG A 702 -8.12 20.84 13.22
C ARG A 702 -9.27 21.37 12.37
N THR A 703 -10.00 20.48 11.71
CA THR A 703 -11.12 20.82 10.82
C THR A 703 -12.20 19.74 10.83
N LYS A 704 -13.46 20.07 10.51
CA LYS A 704 -14.49 19.03 10.26
C LYS A 704 -14.15 18.30 8.96
N SER A 705 -13.94 19.07 7.89
CA SER A 705 -13.48 18.52 6.62
C SER A 705 -12.46 19.42 5.94
N LEU A 706 -11.46 18.81 5.30
CA LEU A 706 -10.49 19.47 4.42
C LEU A 706 -10.88 19.19 2.97
N LEU A 707 -11.30 20.22 2.23
CA LEU A 707 -11.81 20.10 0.86
C LEU A 707 -10.75 20.54 -0.16
N VAL A 708 -10.30 19.65 -1.04
CA VAL A 708 -9.16 19.86 -1.96
C VAL A 708 -9.46 19.35 -3.38
N PRO A 709 -9.75 20.22 -4.36
CA PRO A 709 -10.12 21.60 -4.20
C PRO A 709 -11.55 21.72 -3.62
N TYR A 710 -11.94 22.95 -3.31
CA TYR A 710 -13.20 23.28 -2.65
C TYR A 710 -14.47 22.68 -3.30
N SER A 711 -14.56 22.57 -4.62
CA SER A 711 -15.77 22.11 -5.31
C SER A 711 -15.50 21.76 -6.77
N ASP A 712 -16.26 20.77 -7.25
CA ASP A 712 -16.16 20.23 -8.61
C ASP A 712 -16.61 21.24 -9.69
N SER A 713 -17.36 22.25 -9.27
CA SER A 713 -17.96 23.26 -10.14
C SER A 713 -17.04 24.45 -10.46
N TYR A 714 -15.83 24.49 -9.89
CA TYR A 714 -14.89 25.59 -10.06
C TYR A 714 -13.53 25.10 -10.56
N PRO A 715 -12.83 25.87 -11.43
CA PRO A 715 -11.62 25.41 -12.13
C PRO A 715 -10.33 25.49 -11.29
N GLY A 716 -10.41 25.79 -9.99
CA GLY A 716 -9.23 25.91 -9.12
C GLY A 716 -8.57 24.56 -8.85
N SER A 717 -7.27 24.57 -8.53
CA SER A 717 -6.57 23.37 -8.03
C SER A 717 -6.14 23.59 -6.58
N GLY A 718 -6.18 22.51 -5.79
CA GLY A 718 -5.70 22.51 -4.42
C GLY A 718 -4.57 21.50 -4.28
N ASN A 719 -3.43 21.93 -3.75
CA ASN A 719 -2.30 21.03 -3.49
C ASN A 719 -2.05 21.03 -1.98
N VAL A 720 -2.01 19.85 -1.39
CA VAL A 720 -1.65 19.67 0.02
C VAL A 720 -0.33 18.91 0.11
N THR A 721 0.60 19.41 0.91
CA THR A 721 1.85 18.72 1.21
C THR A 721 2.00 18.60 2.73
N ILE A 722 2.11 17.37 3.21
CA ILE A 722 2.34 17.06 4.62
C ILE A 722 3.73 16.46 4.70
N THR A 723 4.65 17.16 5.36
CA THR A 723 6.03 16.68 5.60
C THR A 723 6.27 16.43 7.10
N GLY A 724 5.31 16.85 7.94
CA GLY A 724 5.26 16.68 9.38
C GLY A 724 3.96 17.27 9.96
N GLY A 725 3.73 17.16 11.28
CA GLY A 725 2.53 17.68 11.94
C GLY A 725 1.28 16.82 11.75
N THR A 726 0.11 17.35 12.14
CA THR A 726 -1.16 16.60 12.18
C THR A 726 -2.30 17.35 11.50
N ILE A 727 -3.10 16.66 10.69
CA ILE A 727 -4.41 17.12 10.24
C ILE A 727 -5.48 16.31 10.98
N GLU A 728 -6.28 16.94 11.83
CA GLU A 728 -7.45 16.33 12.48
C GLU A 728 -8.70 16.73 11.68
N GLY A 729 -9.33 15.79 10.98
CA GLY A 729 -10.54 16.02 10.17
C GLY A 729 -10.62 15.14 8.93
N LEU A 730 -11.83 14.95 8.41
CA LEU A 730 -12.05 14.16 7.18
C LEU A 730 -11.46 14.89 5.97
N VAL A 731 -10.54 14.25 5.25
CA VAL A 731 -10.02 14.79 3.99
C VAL A 731 -10.97 14.43 2.85
N GLN A 732 -11.29 15.39 1.99
CA GLN A 732 -12.09 15.18 0.79
C GLN A 732 -11.34 15.70 -0.43
N LEU A 733 -10.82 14.78 -1.24
CA LEU A 733 -10.13 15.10 -2.49
C LEU A 733 -11.10 15.05 -3.66
N ARG A 734 -11.01 16.05 -4.54
CA ARG A 734 -11.89 16.26 -5.70
C ARG A 734 -11.10 16.74 -6.93
N ASN A 735 -11.67 16.73 -8.14
CA ASN A 735 -11.10 17.30 -9.38
C ASN A 735 -9.56 17.24 -9.47
N ASN A 736 -8.85 18.36 -9.74
CA ASN A 736 -7.38 18.44 -9.83
C ASN A 736 -6.69 18.59 -8.46
N GLY A 737 -7.31 18.11 -7.39
CA GLY A 737 -6.74 18.17 -6.05
C GLY A 737 -5.65 17.12 -5.88
N THR A 738 -4.47 17.52 -5.43
CA THR A 738 -3.39 16.59 -5.10
C THR A 738 -3.02 16.70 -3.63
N MET A 739 -2.61 15.57 -3.06
CA MET A 739 -2.10 15.48 -1.72
C MET A 739 -0.83 14.64 -1.74
N ASN A 740 0.23 15.16 -1.13
CA ASN A 740 1.47 14.42 -0.91
C ASN A 740 1.78 14.35 0.58
N ILE A 741 2.06 13.16 1.09
CA ILE A 741 2.35 12.88 2.51
C ILE A 741 3.76 12.30 2.58
N ASP A 742 4.75 13.14 2.86
CA ASP A 742 6.17 12.77 3.03
C ASP A 742 6.58 12.71 4.51
N GLY A 743 5.59 12.80 5.40
CA GLY A 743 5.71 12.77 6.87
C GLY A 743 4.47 13.36 7.54
N GLY A 744 4.27 13.11 8.84
CA GLY A 744 3.09 13.56 9.59
C GLY A 744 1.90 12.60 9.56
N THR A 745 0.77 13.01 10.14
CA THR A 745 -0.42 12.16 10.38
C THR A 745 -1.72 12.85 9.99
N ILE A 746 -2.68 12.11 9.43
CA ILE A 746 -4.07 12.55 9.31
C ILE A 746 -4.92 11.69 10.24
N ILE A 747 -5.79 12.32 11.04
CA ILE A 747 -6.66 11.64 12.00
C ILE A 747 -8.09 12.07 11.71
N SER A 748 -9.00 11.12 11.52
CA SER A 748 -10.43 11.38 11.38
C SER A 748 -11.23 10.56 12.41
N ALA A 749 -12.45 10.99 12.68
CA ALA A 749 -13.43 10.19 13.41
C ALA A 749 -14.09 9.18 12.47
N GLY A 750 -14.40 7.98 12.97
CA GLY A 750 -14.95 6.87 12.20
C GLY A 750 -13.88 6.07 11.45
N ASP A 751 -14.33 5.21 10.54
CA ASP A 751 -13.54 4.28 9.71
C ASP A 751 -12.99 4.94 8.42
N GLN A 752 -13.38 6.18 8.13
CA GLN A 752 -13.00 6.91 6.92
C GLN A 752 -12.07 8.08 7.22
N VAL A 753 -10.86 8.06 6.67
CA VAL A 753 -9.86 9.14 6.81
C VAL A 753 -9.70 10.02 5.58
N VAL A 754 -9.92 9.45 4.41
CA VAL A 754 -10.02 10.18 3.15
C VAL A 754 -11.24 9.72 2.38
N ARG A 755 -12.05 10.66 1.93
CA ARG A 755 -13.18 10.43 1.03
C ARG A 755 -12.85 10.98 -0.35
N TYR A 756 -12.92 10.14 -1.36
CA TYR A 756 -12.76 10.53 -2.76
C TYR A 756 -14.11 10.95 -3.34
N THR A 757 -14.14 11.99 -4.17
CA THR A 757 -15.30 12.27 -5.04
C THR A 757 -15.09 11.80 -6.49
N GLU A 758 -13.90 11.29 -6.83
CA GLU A 758 -13.48 10.69 -8.13
C GLU A 758 -12.40 9.61 -7.88
N THR A 759 -12.30 8.57 -8.73
CA THR A 759 -11.27 7.50 -8.60
C THR A 759 -9.96 7.89 -9.25
N TYR A 760 -9.01 8.40 -8.46
CA TYR A 760 -7.60 8.41 -8.83
C TYR A 760 -6.77 8.05 -7.60
N ALA A 761 -6.39 6.79 -7.48
CA ALA A 761 -5.37 6.36 -6.52
C ALA A 761 -4.02 7.11 -6.72
N SER A 762 -3.84 7.81 -7.85
CA SER A 762 -2.67 8.64 -8.17
C SER A 762 -2.68 10.08 -7.61
N LYS A 763 -3.75 10.51 -6.93
CA LYS A 763 -3.86 11.89 -6.38
C LYS A 763 -3.38 12.04 -4.93
N ILE A 764 -3.23 10.93 -4.22
CA ILE A 764 -2.55 10.88 -2.93
C ILE A 764 -1.27 10.09 -3.12
N SER A 765 -0.16 10.75 -2.88
CA SER A 765 1.13 10.10 -2.88
C SER A 765 1.69 10.10 -1.46
N ALA A 766 2.27 8.97 -1.05
CA ALA A 766 3.17 8.93 0.09
C ALA A 766 4.59 9.10 -0.44
N TYR A 767 5.40 9.97 0.17
CA TYR A 767 6.79 10.21 -0.22
C TYR A 767 6.93 10.45 -1.73
N GLY A 768 6.13 11.35 -2.30
CA GLY A 768 6.16 11.64 -3.74
C GLY A 768 5.80 10.47 -4.66
N GLY A 769 5.18 9.40 -4.13
CA GLY A 769 4.72 8.22 -4.86
C GLY A 769 5.54 6.96 -4.56
N PHE A 770 6.52 7.07 -3.66
CA PHE A 770 7.42 5.99 -3.29
C PHE A 770 6.98 5.23 -2.03
N GLY A 771 6.29 5.90 -1.13
CA GLY A 771 5.82 5.32 0.13
C GLY A 771 4.50 4.60 -0.02
N THR A 772 4.15 3.80 0.98
CA THR A 772 2.80 3.23 1.12
C THR A 772 1.98 4.07 2.09
N LEU A 773 0.66 4.06 1.94
CA LEU A 773 -0.24 4.71 2.88
C LEU A 773 -0.81 3.62 3.80
N SER A 774 -0.71 3.82 5.10
CA SER A 774 -1.32 2.93 6.10
C SER A 774 -2.42 3.66 6.84
N ALA A 775 -3.62 3.08 6.79
CA ALA A 775 -4.77 3.52 7.55
C ALA A 775 -5.04 2.51 8.67
N VAL A 776 -5.03 2.98 9.91
CA VAL A 776 -5.32 2.14 11.09
C VAL A 776 -6.57 2.66 11.77
N TYR A 777 -7.59 1.80 11.83
CA TYR A 777 -8.82 2.07 12.59
C TYR A 777 -8.65 1.58 14.04
N ASP A 778 -8.82 2.49 15.00
CA ASP A 778 -8.90 2.18 16.43
C ASP A 778 -10.36 2.18 16.87
N SER A 779 -10.88 0.98 17.16
CA SER A 779 -12.27 0.78 17.60
C SER A 779 -12.57 1.32 19.01
N ASP A 780 -11.55 1.54 19.85
CA ASP A 780 -11.74 2.06 21.20
C ASP A 780 -11.94 3.59 21.19
N THR A 781 -11.26 4.29 20.27
CA THR A 781 -11.38 5.74 20.10
C THR A 781 -12.33 6.15 18.98
N ASP A 782 -12.76 5.21 18.14
CA ASP A 782 -13.57 5.43 16.94
C ASP A 782 -12.90 6.44 16.00
N THR A 783 -11.61 6.22 15.74
CA THR A 783 -10.79 7.09 14.89
C THR A 783 -9.95 6.28 13.91
N THR A 784 -9.79 6.80 12.70
CA THR A 784 -8.84 6.28 11.71
C THR A 784 -7.65 7.21 11.62
N THR A 785 -6.45 6.65 11.73
CA THR A 785 -5.20 7.37 11.51
C THR A 785 -4.60 6.96 10.18
N LEU A 786 -4.39 7.91 9.27
CA LEU A 786 -3.63 7.73 8.05
C LEU A 786 -2.22 8.27 8.23
N THR A 787 -1.24 7.42 7.95
CA THR A 787 0.17 7.77 7.90
C THR A 787 0.77 7.33 6.58
N ALA A 788 1.70 8.13 6.06
CA ALA A 788 2.59 7.66 5.02
C ALA A 788 3.72 6.85 5.66
N ILE A 789 3.95 5.66 5.14
CA ILE A 789 5.10 4.82 5.39
C ILE A 789 6.13 5.18 4.31
N ALA A 790 7.35 5.49 4.74
CA ALA A 790 8.43 5.76 3.80
C ALA A 790 8.65 4.56 2.88
N PRO A 791 9.04 4.76 1.60
CA PRO A 791 9.53 3.67 0.79
C PRO A 791 10.63 2.92 1.56
N ASP A 792 10.62 1.61 1.44
CA ASP A 792 11.77 0.80 1.79
C ASP A 792 12.87 1.10 0.73
N GLY A 793 13.64 2.20 0.90
CA GLY A 793 14.61 2.64 -0.12
C GLY A 793 15.19 4.06 0.02
N THR A 794 16.25 4.35 -0.74
CA THR A 794 16.95 5.64 -0.82
C THR A 794 16.73 6.28 -2.20
N VAL A 795 15.96 7.38 -2.28
CA VAL A 795 15.73 8.13 -3.53
C VAL A 795 17.05 8.76 -4.02
N ILE A 796 17.43 8.47 -5.27
CA ILE A 796 18.65 9.01 -5.89
C ILE A 796 18.34 10.33 -6.59
N ASP A 797 17.31 10.35 -7.45
CA ASP A 797 16.91 11.56 -8.17
C ASP A 797 15.45 11.46 -8.69
N PRO A 798 14.52 12.27 -8.16
CA PRO A 798 13.14 12.37 -8.64
C PRO A 798 12.96 13.47 -9.71
N PHE A 799 14.02 14.20 -10.07
CA PHE A 799 14.06 15.30 -11.05
C PHE A 799 13.20 16.55 -10.75
N ASP A 800 12.23 16.50 -9.84
CA ASP A 800 11.39 17.64 -9.46
C ASP A 800 12.15 18.82 -8.82
N GLN A 801 13.29 18.55 -8.19
CA GLN A 801 14.08 19.58 -7.50
C GLN A 801 14.77 20.57 -8.44
N TYR A 802 14.91 20.23 -9.73
CA TYR A 802 15.65 21.06 -10.66
C TYR A 802 14.78 22.20 -11.18
N ALA A 803 15.11 23.44 -10.82
CA ALA A 803 14.35 24.63 -11.25
C ALA A 803 14.33 24.84 -12.79
N ASP A 804 15.42 24.46 -13.48
CA ASP A 804 15.58 24.56 -14.94
C ASP A 804 16.65 23.57 -15.47
N THR A 805 16.77 23.47 -16.80
CA THR A 805 17.77 22.61 -17.48
C THR A 805 19.22 22.93 -17.09
N ALA A 806 19.54 24.17 -16.69
CA ALA A 806 20.89 24.52 -16.27
C ALA A 806 21.22 23.94 -14.88
N ALA A 807 20.24 23.88 -13.97
CA ALA A 807 20.36 23.19 -12.69
C ALA A 807 20.51 21.67 -12.89
N LEU A 808 19.71 21.06 -13.77
CA LEU A 808 19.83 19.64 -14.12
C LEU A 808 21.23 19.30 -14.68
N THR A 809 21.71 20.06 -15.66
CA THR A 809 23.00 19.79 -16.33
C THR A 809 24.24 20.13 -15.50
N ALA A 810 24.05 20.80 -14.35
CA ALA A 810 25.12 20.99 -13.37
C ALA A 810 25.39 19.70 -12.57
N GLU A 811 24.34 18.92 -12.31
CA GLU A 811 24.40 17.66 -11.57
C GLU A 811 24.58 16.44 -12.50
N TRP A 812 23.84 16.41 -13.62
CA TRP A 812 23.95 15.39 -14.65
C TRP A 812 24.81 15.89 -15.81
N SER A 813 25.99 15.29 -15.98
CA SER A 813 26.93 15.68 -17.01
C SER A 813 27.49 14.50 -17.80
N GLY A 814 27.75 14.69 -19.08
CA GLY A 814 28.26 13.63 -19.93
C GLY A 814 28.34 14.01 -21.39
N THR A 815 28.27 13.01 -22.27
CA THR A 815 28.32 13.20 -23.73
C THR A 815 26.94 13.37 -24.37
N ALA A 816 25.86 12.98 -23.68
CA ALA A 816 24.49 13.20 -24.13
C ALA A 816 23.99 14.61 -23.75
N ALA A 817 22.95 15.08 -24.43
CA ALA A 817 22.23 16.28 -24.01
C ALA A 817 21.13 15.90 -23.02
N ALA A 818 21.03 16.61 -21.90
CA ALA A 818 19.98 16.48 -20.91
C ALA A 818 19.10 17.73 -20.90
N GLU A 819 17.77 17.57 -20.92
CA GLU A 819 16.81 18.68 -20.80
C GLU A 819 15.68 18.33 -19.82
N ILE A 820 15.18 19.31 -19.07
CA ILE A 820 13.97 19.12 -18.25
C ILE A 820 12.75 19.00 -19.18
N ASP A 821 11.90 18.02 -18.88
CA ASP A 821 10.59 17.85 -19.47
C ASP A 821 9.50 18.10 -18.41
N ASP A 822 8.84 19.25 -18.51
CA ASP A 822 7.70 19.63 -17.65
C ASP A 822 6.35 19.19 -18.27
N THR A 823 6.36 18.50 -19.42
CA THR A 823 5.14 18.24 -20.22
C THR A 823 4.57 16.85 -20.04
N ASP A 824 5.44 15.87 -19.80
CA ASP A 824 5.04 14.47 -19.67
C ASP A 824 5.99 13.74 -18.71
N PRO A 825 6.06 14.15 -17.42
CA PRO A 825 6.79 13.41 -16.39
C PRO A 825 6.07 12.09 -16.05
N PHE A 826 6.81 11.09 -15.55
CA PHE A 826 6.18 9.85 -15.09
C PHE A 826 5.39 10.10 -13.80
N VAL A 827 6.00 10.79 -12.84
CA VAL A 827 5.40 11.23 -11.57
C VAL A 827 5.90 12.63 -11.24
N GLY A 828 5.11 13.40 -10.49
CA GLY A 828 5.48 14.75 -10.10
C GLY A 828 5.27 15.75 -11.24
N SER A 829 6.16 16.74 -11.32
CA SER A 829 6.06 17.87 -12.24
C SER A 829 7.13 17.87 -13.34
N ARG A 830 8.20 17.08 -13.19
CA ARG A 830 9.38 17.14 -14.07
C ARG A 830 10.08 15.80 -14.24
N ALA A 831 10.54 15.53 -15.46
CA ALA A 831 11.44 14.43 -15.79
C ALA A 831 12.70 14.93 -16.51
N MET A 832 13.72 14.06 -16.65
CA MET A 832 14.86 14.32 -17.51
C MET A 832 14.66 13.67 -18.89
N THR A 833 14.90 14.41 -19.96
CA THR A 833 15.10 13.83 -21.30
C THR A 833 16.59 13.68 -21.59
N MET A 834 16.97 12.57 -22.23
CA MET A 834 18.32 12.28 -22.67
C MET A 834 18.32 12.05 -24.19
N THR A 835 18.96 12.95 -24.94
CA THR A 835 19.17 12.77 -26.38
C THR A 835 20.50 12.07 -26.64
N TYR A 836 20.45 10.91 -27.30
CA TYR A 836 21.64 10.14 -27.68
C TYR A 836 21.89 10.21 -29.19
N SER A 837 23.18 10.22 -29.57
CA SER A 837 23.59 10.13 -30.97
C SER A 837 25.00 9.57 -31.13
N GLY A 838 25.22 8.81 -32.21
CA GLY A 838 26.52 8.20 -32.50
C GLY A 838 26.68 6.83 -31.84
N THR A 839 27.90 6.46 -31.48
CA THR A 839 28.20 5.09 -31.00
C THR A 839 27.97 4.87 -29.51
N SER A 840 28.00 5.94 -28.71
CA SER A 840 27.73 5.89 -27.26
C SER A 840 27.48 7.30 -26.75
N SER A 841 26.43 7.49 -25.96
CA SER A 841 26.08 8.73 -25.27
C SER A 841 25.84 8.41 -23.79
N ASN A 842 26.37 9.22 -22.87
CA ASN A 842 26.19 9.00 -21.43
C ASN A 842 25.86 10.28 -20.69
N LEU A 843 25.25 10.12 -19.52
CA LEU A 843 25.07 11.13 -18.47
C LEU A 843 25.45 10.49 -17.14
N SER A 844 26.23 11.21 -16.34
CA SER A 844 26.71 10.75 -15.04
C SER A 844 26.40 11.79 -13.97
N ARG A 845 26.13 11.29 -12.76
CA ARG A 845 25.93 12.09 -11.56
C ARG A 845 26.71 11.49 -10.40
N SER A 846 27.37 12.34 -9.61
CA SER A 846 27.97 11.93 -8.34
C SER A 846 26.87 11.79 -7.29
N ILE A 847 26.91 10.70 -6.52
CA ILE A 847 25.94 10.43 -5.47
C ILE A 847 26.67 10.12 -4.16
N THR A 848 25.99 10.32 -3.04
CA THR A 848 26.46 9.88 -1.72
C THR A 848 25.26 9.20 -1.08
N ALA A 849 25.10 7.91 -1.37
CA ALA A 849 23.95 7.13 -0.94
C ALA A 849 24.41 6.07 0.06
N ASP A 850 23.88 6.13 1.27
CA ASP A 850 24.00 5.06 2.26
C ASP A 850 22.84 4.08 2.06
N VAL A 851 23.15 2.84 1.67
CA VAL A 851 22.17 1.75 1.56
C VAL A 851 22.43 0.67 2.62
N SER A 852 23.26 0.94 3.64
CA SER A 852 23.66 -0.02 4.66
C SER A 852 22.51 -0.49 5.56
N GLY A 853 21.42 0.27 5.64
CA GLY A 853 20.18 -0.09 6.34
C GLY A 853 19.29 -1.11 5.63
N LEU A 854 19.45 -1.32 4.32
CA LEU A 854 18.64 -2.27 3.55
C LEU A 854 19.23 -3.68 3.64
N SER A 855 18.44 -4.76 3.66
CA SER A 855 18.97 -6.14 3.60
C SER A 855 19.80 -6.37 2.31
N ILE A 856 21.06 -6.83 2.39
CA ILE A 856 21.95 -6.94 1.21
C ILE A 856 21.47 -7.95 0.15
N GLU A 857 20.60 -8.87 0.56
CA GLU A 857 20.10 -9.97 -0.26
C GLU A 857 18.78 -9.61 -0.96
N ALA A 858 18.22 -8.42 -0.68
CA ALA A 858 16.90 -7.97 -1.11
C ALA A 858 16.90 -6.54 -1.68
N ARG A 859 17.99 -6.06 -2.31
CA ARG A 859 18.09 -4.65 -2.81
C ARG A 859 17.94 -4.54 -4.33
N LEU A 860 17.27 -3.47 -4.78
CA LEU A 860 17.05 -3.08 -6.17
C LEU A 860 17.59 -1.67 -6.46
N LEU A 861 17.98 -1.44 -7.73
CA LEU A 861 17.99 -0.12 -8.37
C LEU A 861 16.76 -0.04 -9.27
N SER A 862 15.94 0.98 -9.10
CA SER A 862 14.74 1.25 -9.91
C SER A 862 14.92 2.57 -10.66
N LEU A 863 14.51 2.59 -11.93
CA LEU A 863 14.37 3.80 -12.73
C LEU A 863 13.27 3.64 -13.78
N TYR A 864 12.60 4.73 -14.14
CA TYR A 864 11.61 4.75 -15.22
C TYR A 864 12.24 5.32 -16.48
N VAL A 865 11.97 4.68 -17.61
CA VAL A 865 12.50 5.03 -18.93
C VAL A 865 11.34 5.15 -19.91
N ARG A 866 11.23 6.31 -20.57
CA ARG A 866 10.28 6.51 -21.66
C ARG A 866 10.97 6.30 -23.01
N GLY A 867 10.57 5.26 -23.72
CA GLY A 867 10.99 5.02 -25.10
C GLY A 867 10.07 5.70 -26.12
N ASP A 868 10.48 5.67 -27.39
CA ASP A 868 9.69 6.11 -28.54
C ASP A 868 9.96 5.14 -29.70
N SER A 869 8.92 4.65 -30.36
CA SER A 869 9.03 3.69 -31.47
C SER A 869 9.74 4.25 -32.71
N GLY A 870 9.96 5.56 -32.76
CA GLY A 870 10.77 6.28 -33.74
C GLY A 870 12.28 6.33 -33.42
N ASN A 871 12.72 5.87 -32.25
CA ASN A 871 14.14 5.82 -31.87
C ASN A 871 14.92 4.74 -32.63
N ASP A 872 16.20 5.01 -32.98
CA ASP A 872 17.09 3.95 -33.46
C ASP A 872 17.46 3.01 -32.28
N GLU A 873 17.27 1.71 -32.46
CA GLU A 873 17.59 0.69 -31.44
C GLU A 873 19.07 0.71 -31.01
N ALA A 874 19.30 0.71 -29.69
CA ALA A 874 20.62 0.69 -29.05
C ALA A 874 20.52 0.08 -27.64
N GLU A 875 21.66 -0.41 -27.10
CA GLU A 875 21.73 -0.95 -25.74
C GLU A 875 21.68 0.19 -24.72
N LEU A 876 20.76 0.11 -23.74
CA LEU A 876 20.72 0.99 -22.59
C LEU A 876 21.46 0.30 -21.43
N SER A 877 22.31 1.02 -20.72
CA SER A 877 22.99 0.50 -19.54
C SER A 877 23.08 1.52 -18.41
N VAL A 878 23.03 1.02 -17.18
CA VAL A 878 23.31 1.80 -15.97
C VAL A 878 24.59 1.27 -15.34
N THR A 879 25.47 2.17 -14.92
CA THR A 879 26.71 1.87 -14.21
C THR A 879 26.65 2.46 -12.80
N LEU A 880 27.07 1.69 -11.81
CA LEU A 880 27.31 2.18 -10.45
C LEU A 880 28.81 2.23 -10.18
N ASP A 881 29.26 3.31 -9.53
CA ASP A 881 30.65 3.52 -9.12
C ASP A 881 30.80 3.46 -7.60
N SER A 882 31.86 2.82 -7.09
CA SER A 882 32.25 2.82 -5.68
C SER A 882 33.77 2.97 -5.54
N SER A 883 34.28 3.17 -4.33
CA SER A 883 35.74 3.13 -4.11
C SER A 883 36.39 1.79 -4.44
N ALA A 884 35.63 0.69 -4.42
CA ALA A 884 36.10 -0.65 -4.77
C ALA A 884 36.15 -0.91 -6.30
N GLY A 885 35.30 -0.24 -7.08
CA GLY A 885 35.20 -0.41 -8.52
C GLY A 885 33.85 0.02 -9.09
N SER A 886 33.68 -0.18 -10.39
CA SER A 886 32.46 0.16 -11.14
C SER A 886 31.94 -1.06 -11.88
N ALA A 887 30.61 -1.21 -11.95
CA ALA A 887 29.95 -2.27 -12.72
C ALA A 887 28.76 -1.72 -13.49
N ALA A 888 28.45 -2.31 -14.64
CA ALA A 888 27.35 -1.89 -15.51
C ALA A 888 26.38 -3.04 -15.78
N VAL A 889 25.09 -2.74 -15.77
CA VAL A 889 24.00 -3.65 -16.15
C VAL A 889 23.31 -3.08 -17.39
N ALA A 890 23.10 -3.94 -18.39
CA ALA A 890 22.56 -3.57 -19.69
C ALA A 890 21.17 -4.18 -19.94
N TYR A 891 20.34 -3.45 -20.68
CA TYR A 891 19.02 -3.85 -21.11
C TYR A 891 18.78 -3.47 -22.58
N THR A 892 18.10 -4.34 -23.32
CA THR A 892 17.79 -4.15 -24.74
C THR A 892 16.28 -4.14 -24.94
N GLY A 893 15.77 -3.12 -25.63
CA GLY A 893 14.36 -3.02 -26.04
C GLY A 893 13.62 -1.77 -25.53
N MET A 894 13.93 -1.35 -24.29
CA MET A 894 13.18 -0.27 -23.59
C MET A 894 13.12 1.06 -24.34
N ILE A 895 14.19 1.41 -25.06
CA ILE A 895 14.29 2.73 -25.68
C ILE A 895 13.51 2.86 -26.98
N SER A 896 13.03 1.75 -27.54
CA SER A 896 12.29 1.66 -28.82
C SER A 896 10.80 1.30 -28.66
N GLU A 897 10.31 1.23 -27.43
CA GLU A 897 8.89 0.99 -27.12
C GLU A 897 8.23 2.29 -26.68
N ASP A 898 7.03 2.59 -27.19
CA ASP A 898 6.32 3.83 -26.85
C ASP A 898 5.82 3.79 -25.39
N GLY A 899 6.14 4.83 -24.63
CA GLY A 899 5.62 5.03 -23.26
C GLY A 899 6.64 4.76 -22.17
N TRP A 900 6.22 5.02 -20.92
CA TRP A 900 7.04 4.84 -19.72
C TRP A 900 7.11 3.37 -19.33
N GLN A 901 8.32 2.90 -19.03
CA GLN A 901 8.61 1.54 -18.60
C GLN A 901 9.48 1.57 -17.35
N ARG A 902 9.21 0.69 -16.38
CA ARG A 902 10.01 0.56 -15.16
C ARG A 902 11.13 -0.45 -15.41
N TRP A 903 12.36 -0.06 -15.08
CA TRP A 903 13.51 -0.96 -15.06
C TRP A 903 13.92 -1.24 -13.62
N LEU A 904 13.77 -2.49 -13.19
CA LEU A 904 14.24 -3.00 -11.91
C LEU A 904 15.53 -3.80 -12.09
N ILE A 905 16.56 -3.50 -11.30
CA ILE A 905 17.88 -4.13 -11.39
C ILE A 905 18.30 -4.61 -10.00
N PRO A 906 18.47 -5.92 -9.76
CA PRO A 906 19.08 -6.43 -8.53
C PRO A 906 20.45 -5.79 -8.29
N LEU A 907 20.70 -5.25 -7.09
CA LEU A 907 22.00 -4.64 -6.79
C LEU A 907 23.15 -5.67 -6.85
N THR A 908 22.83 -6.96 -6.73
CA THR A 908 23.77 -8.07 -6.93
C THR A 908 24.33 -8.15 -8.34
N ASP A 909 23.64 -7.58 -9.35
CA ASP A 909 24.10 -7.60 -10.74
C ASP A 909 25.28 -6.63 -10.98
N PHE A 910 25.52 -5.69 -10.05
CA PHE A 910 26.66 -4.77 -10.06
C PHE A 910 27.92 -5.38 -9.42
N ALA A 911 28.34 -6.55 -9.92
CA ALA A 911 29.45 -7.30 -9.35
C ALA A 911 30.77 -6.49 -9.26
N GLY A 912 31.28 -6.33 -8.03
CA GLY A 912 32.54 -5.62 -7.76
C GLY A 912 32.38 -4.16 -7.33
N VAL A 913 31.14 -3.66 -7.23
CA VAL A 913 30.79 -2.41 -6.55
C VAL A 913 30.66 -2.69 -5.05
N ASP A 914 31.26 -1.84 -4.21
CA ASP A 914 30.97 -1.83 -2.77
C ASP A 914 29.64 -1.10 -2.55
N LEU A 915 28.60 -1.87 -2.22
CA LEU A 915 27.27 -1.33 -2.02
C LEU A 915 27.18 -0.42 -0.79
N ASN A 916 28.16 -0.41 0.12
CA ASN A 916 28.15 0.52 1.25
C ASN A 916 28.82 1.87 0.95
N ASP A 917 29.34 2.04 -0.27
CA ASP A 917 30.13 3.21 -0.67
C ASP A 917 29.89 3.53 -2.15
N ILE A 918 28.61 3.69 -2.52
CA ILE A 918 28.25 4.08 -3.88
C ILE A 918 28.45 5.59 -4.04
N THR A 919 29.28 5.94 -5.01
CA THR A 919 29.81 7.31 -5.24
C THR A 919 29.32 7.94 -6.54
N GLY A 920 28.75 7.15 -7.45
CA GLY A 920 28.32 7.64 -8.77
C GLY A 920 27.36 6.70 -9.47
N ILE A 921 26.55 7.29 -10.35
CA ILE A 921 25.67 6.60 -11.28
C ILE A 921 25.87 7.17 -12.68
N THR A 922 25.93 6.30 -13.69
CA THR A 922 26.04 6.67 -15.10
C THR A 922 25.00 5.93 -15.93
N ILE A 923 24.23 6.66 -16.73
CA ILE A 923 23.32 6.12 -17.72
C ILE A 923 23.98 6.23 -19.09
N THR A 924 24.05 5.13 -19.84
CA THR A 924 24.68 5.06 -21.16
C THR A 924 23.75 4.44 -22.18
N VAL A 925 23.60 5.09 -23.33
CA VAL A 925 22.93 4.54 -24.52
C VAL A 925 23.97 4.30 -25.62
N GLY A 926 24.08 3.06 -26.08
CA GLY A 926 24.97 2.61 -27.16
C GLY A 926 26.13 1.72 -26.69
N ASP A 927 26.52 0.79 -27.57
CA ASP A 927 27.53 -0.26 -27.35
C ASP A 927 28.99 0.17 -27.64
N GLY A 928 29.19 1.44 -28.03
CA GLY A 928 30.48 1.97 -28.46
C GLY A 928 30.90 1.53 -29.87
N ILE A 929 30.05 0.80 -30.61
CA ILE A 929 30.35 0.20 -31.91
C ILE A 929 29.37 0.68 -32.98
N SER A 930 28.07 0.60 -32.71
CA SER A 930 26.96 0.81 -33.63
C SER A 930 26.42 2.23 -33.47
N SER A 931 26.24 2.95 -34.58
CA SER A 931 25.69 4.31 -34.52
C SER A 931 24.17 4.26 -34.43
N ALA A 932 23.61 4.92 -33.42
CA ALA A 932 22.17 5.09 -33.22
C ALA A 932 21.87 6.53 -32.81
N SER A 933 20.61 6.96 -32.94
CA SER A 933 20.12 8.25 -32.45
C SER A 933 18.67 8.19 -32.00
N GLY A 934 18.34 8.98 -30.99
CA GLY A 934 17.00 9.04 -30.40
C GLY A 934 16.94 9.92 -29.17
N THR A 935 15.76 10.02 -28.56
CA THR A 935 15.55 10.69 -27.27
C THR A 935 14.74 9.78 -26.36
N ILE A 936 15.15 9.66 -25.11
CA ILE A 936 14.43 8.91 -24.07
C ILE A 936 14.09 9.84 -22.90
N GLY A 937 12.98 9.56 -22.23
CA GLY A 937 12.68 10.13 -20.91
C GLY A 937 13.28 9.26 -19.81
N ILE A 938 13.72 9.87 -18.72
CA ILE A 938 14.22 9.22 -17.52
C ILE A 938 13.61 9.92 -16.31
N ASP A 939 13.07 9.14 -15.41
CA ASP A 939 12.42 9.63 -14.20
C ASP A 939 12.60 8.64 -13.04
N GLN A 940 12.42 9.12 -11.81
CA GLN A 940 12.31 8.33 -10.59
C GLN A 940 13.44 7.30 -10.36
N ILE A 941 14.68 7.77 -10.17
CA ILE A 941 15.83 6.89 -9.89
C ILE A 941 15.96 6.67 -8.38
N GLN A 942 15.99 5.41 -7.92
CA GLN A 942 16.13 5.08 -6.50
C GLN A 942 16.75 3.71 -6.21
N PHE A 943 17.35 3.58 -5.02
CA PHE A 943 17.57 2.27 -4.40
C PHE A 943 16.31 1.85 -3.65
N ALA A 944 15.88 0.60 -3.78
CA ALA A 944 14.69 0.07 -3.10
C ALA A 944 14.99 -1.30 -2.47
N GLU A 945 14.18 -1.72 -1.51
CA GLU A 945 14.10 -3.11 -1.07
C GLU A 945 13.32 -3.96 -2.06
N ALA A 946 13.27 -5.26 -1.79
CA ALA A 946 12.57 -6.23 -2.58
C ALA A 946 11.07 -5.88 -2.63
N GLN A 947 10.53 -5.86 -3.84
CA GLN A 947 9.16 -5.46 -4.14
C GLN A 947 8.28 -6.70 -4.28
N CYS A 948 7.01 -6.58 -3.92
CA CYS A 948 6.04 -7.67 -4.03
C CYS A 948 5.97 -8.18 -5.47
N ILE A 949 5.99 -9.50 -5.64
CA ILE A 949 5.84 -10.10 -6.95
C ILE A 949 4.36 -9.92 -7.34
N ALA A 950 4.11 -9.14 -8.40
CA ALA A 950 2.76 -8.79 -8.85
C ALA A 950 1.86 -10.03 -9.06
N ASP A 951 2.44 -11.18 -9.42
CA ASP A 951 1.72 -12.43 -9.69
C ASP A 951 1.32 -13.24 -8.42
N TYR A 952 1.69 -12.82 -7.19
CA TYR A 952 1.42 -13.56 -5.94
C TYR A 952 0.52 -12.82 -4.94
N THR A 953 -0.25 -11.84 -5.42
CA THR A 953 -1.08 -10.94 -4.59
C THR A 953 -2.53 -11.40 -4.38
N ILE A 954 -2.96 -12.52 -4.98
CA ILE A 954 -4.39 -12.92 -4.96
C ILE A 954 -4.97 -13.14 -3.56
N ALA A 955 -4.17 -13.54 -2.56
CA ALA A 955 -4.63 -13.74 -1.18
C ALA A 955 -4.11 -12.68 -0.20
N ASP A 956 -3.47 -11.62 -0.70
CA ASP A 956 -3.02 -10.46 0.07
C ASP A 956 -4.09 -9.37 -0.02
N MET A 957 -5.02 -9.38 0.93
CA MET A 957 -6.21 -8.52 0.95
C MET A 957 -5.92 -7.14 1.53
N ASN A 958 -4.77 -6.95 2.18
CA ASN A 958 -4.35 -5.68 2.78
C ASN A 958 -3.14 -5.02 2.07
N ASN A 959 -2.58 -5.66 1.03
CA ASN A 959 -1.44 -5.23 0.23
C ASN A 959 -0.14 -5.03 1.04
N ASP A 960 0.08 -5.85 2.08
CA ASP A 960 1.31 -5.84 2.88
C ASP A 960 2.39 -6.83 2.38
N CYS A 961 2.07 -7.58 1.32
CA CYS A 961 2.92 -8.52 0.61
C CYS A 961 3.31 -9.77 1.38
N VAL A 962 2.58 -10.03 2.46
CA VAL A 962 2.64 -11.24 3.25
C VAL A 962 1.22 -11.69 3.56
N VAL A 963 0.84 -12.89 3.13
CA VAL A 963 -0.47 -13.40 3.51
C VAL A 963 -0.46 -13.80 4.99
N THR A 964 -1.15 -13.01 5.82
CA THR A 964 -1.20 -13.16 7.27
C THR A 964 -2.62 -13.36 7.79
N PHE A 965 -2.76 -13.35 9.12
CA PHE A 965 -4.07 -13.43 9.76
C PHE A 965 -5.00 -12.27 9.41
N GLY A 966 -4.47 -11.12 8.99
CA GLY A 966 -5.28 -10.00 8.51
C GLY A 966 -6.09 -10.39 7.28
N ASP A 967 -5.47 -11.05 6.31
CA ASP A 967 -6.08 -11.43 5.03
C ASP A 967 -7.07 -12.58 5.20
N TYR A 968 -6.77 -13.51 6.11
CA TYR A 968 -7.65 -14.61 6.47
C TYR A 968 -9.01 -14.16 7.00
N LEU A 969 -9.10 -13.00 7.65
CA LEU A 969 -10.38 -12.51 8.17
C LEU A 969 -11.39 -12.21 7.05
N ALA A 970 -10.94 -11.70 5.90
CA ALA A 970 -11.81 -11.45 4.76
C ALA A 970 -12.41 -12.75 4.20
N LEU A 971 -11.57 -13.78 4.04
CA LEU A 971 -12.03 -15.12 3.62
C LEU A 971 -12.94 -15.78 4.66
N ALA A 972 -12.68 -15.57 5.95
CA ALA A 972 -13.49 -16.13 7.02
C ALA A 972 -14.88 -15.49 7.13
N ASP A 973 -15.02 -14.21 6.80
CA ASP A 973 -16.30 -13.49 6.84
C ASP A 973 -17.27 -13.97 5.74
N ASP A 974 -16.73 -14.38 4.59
CA ASP A 974 -17.50 -14.87 3.44
C ASP A 974 -17.54 -16.42 3.34
N TRP A 975 -17.00 -17.11 4.34
CA TRP A 975 -16.91 -18.57 4.38
C TRP A 975 -18.27 -19.27 4.17
N MET A 976 -18.29 -20.24 3.24
CA MET A 976 -19.47 -21.00 2.79
C MET A 976 -20.55 -20.18 2.06
N LEU A 977 -20.22 -18.99 1.57
CA LEU A 977 -21.05 -18.39 0.51
C LEU A 977 -20.94 -19.23 -0.75
N SER A 978 -22.05 -19.36 -1.48
CA SER A 978 -22.09 -20.08 -2.75
C SER A 978 -23.16 -19.50 -3.65
N GLY A 979 -22.97 -19.62 -4.96
CA GLY A 979 -23.99 -19.29 -5.94
C GLY A 979 -25.28 -20.07 -5.73
N TYR A 980 -26.39 -19.53 -6.22
CA TYR A 980 -27.71 -20.14 -5.98
C TYR A 980 -28.72 -19.95 -7.11
N ASP A 981 -29.55 -20.98 -7.30
CA ASP A 981 -30.64 -20.98 -8.27
C ASP A 981 -31.90 -20.30 -7.72
N VAL A 982 -32.51 -19.43 -8.53
CA VAL A 982 -33.73 -18.69 -8.22
C VAL A 982 -34.79 -18.93 -9.29
N SER A 983 -36.00 -19.29 -8.88
CA SER A 983 -37.15 -19.44 -9.80
C SER A 983 -38.13 -18.27 -9.64
N PRO A 984 -38.63 -17.66 -10.74
CA PRO A 984 -39.56 -16.53 -10.66
C PRO A 984 -40.85 -16.82 -9.88
N GLU A 985 -41.27 -15.89 -9.02
CA GLU A 985 -42.48 -15.98 -8.19
C GLU A 985 -43.42 -14.79 -8.38
N ALA A 986 -44.72 -15.01 -8.17
CA ALA A 986 -45.72 -13.96 -8.32
C ALA A 986 -45.62 -12.93 -7.20
N VAL A 987 -45.51 -11.66 -7.56
CA VAL A 987 -45.47 -10.52 -6.64
C VAL A 987 -46.83 -10.33 -5.97
N GLY A 988 -46.88 -10.20 -4.64
CA GLY A 988 -48.13 -10.00 -3.90
C GLY A 988 -48.03 -9.06 -2.69
N GLY A 989 -49.12 -8.34 -2.41
CA GLY A 989 -49.33 -7.53 -1.19
C GLY A 989 -48.48 -6.24 -1.10
N ASP A 990 -48.71 -5.44 -0.06
CA ASP A 990 -47.69 -4.55 0.53
C ASP A 990 -47.13 -3.42 -0.36
N LEU A 991 -47.81 -3.14 -1.48
CA LEU A 991 -47.56 -1.99 -2.35
C LEU A 991 -48.11 -0.71 -1.69
N VAL A 992 -47.24 0.27 -1.50
CA VAL A 992 -47.54 1.55 -0.83
C VAL A 992 -47.72 2.69 -1.82
N LEU A 993 -46.96 2.67 -2.91
CA LEU A 993 -47.01 3.69 -3.95
C LEU A 993 -46.88 3.02 -5.31
N TYR A 994 -47.71 3.44 -6.26
CA TYR A 994 -47.56 3.03 -7.65
C TYR A 994 -47.86 4.19 -8.60
N TYR A 995 -46.81 4.66 -9.27
CA TYR A 995 -46.89 5.57 -10.40
C TYR A 995 -46.64 4.79 -11.69
N PRO A 996 -47.68 4.48 -12.47
CA PRO A 996 -47.51 3.92 -13.81
C PRO A 996 -46.82 4.89 -14.77
N LEU A 997 -46.86 6.20 -14.47
CA LEU A 997 -46.34 7.24 -15.35
C LEU A 997 -47.03 7.30 -16.74
N ASP A 998 -48.32 6.95 -16.77
CA ASP A 998 -49.22 7.00 -17.93
C ASP A 998 -50.11 8.26 -18.00
N ASP A 999 -49.80 9.29 -17.21
CA ASP A 999 -50.69 10.43 -16.98
C ASP A 999 -50.61 11.53 -18.06
N THR A 1000 -51.39 12.60 -17.87
CA THR A 1000 -51.30 13.84 -18.67
C THR A 1000 -51.45 15.06 -17.76
N GLY A 1001 -50.85 16.18 -18.13
CA GLY A 1001 -50.82 17.39 -17.31
C GLY A 1001 -49.75 17.30 -16.21
N VAL A 1002 -50.00 18.00 -15.09
CA VAL A 1002 -49.00 18.18 -14.02
C VAL A 1002 -49.23 17.29 -12.79
N THR A 1003 -50.24 16.43 -12.82
CA THR A 1003 -50.53 15.48 -11.73
C THR A 1003 -50.04 14.10 -12.12
N VAL A 1004 -49.33 13.44 -11.21
CA VAL A 1004 -48.88 12.04 -11.35
C VAL A 1004 -49.74 11.19 -10.42
N ALA A 1005 -50.60 10.34 -10.98
CA ALA A 1005 -51.63 9.64 -10.21
C ALA A 1005 -51.06 8.39 -9.51
N ASP A 1006 -51.28 8.30 -8.20
CA ASP A 1006 -50.98 7.09 -7.44
C ASP A 1006 -52.13 6.08 -7.61
N GLN A 1007 -51.84 4.92 -8.20
CA GLN A 1007 -52.84 3.87 -8.41
C GLN A 1007 -53.22 3.11 -7.14
N THR A 1008 -52.47 3.28 -6.04
CA THR A 1008 -52.89 2.80 -4.72
C THR A 1008 -53.92 3.75 -4.07
N GLY A 1009 -53.99 4.99 -4.56
CA GLY A 1009 -55.01 5.99 -4.26
C GLY A 1009 -54.74 6.86 -3.03
N SER A 1010 -53.50 6.93 -2.54
CA SER A 1010 -53.17 7.61 -1.27
C SER A 1010 -52.15 8.74 -1.40
N TYR A 1011 -51.33 8.79 -2.45
CA TYR A 1011 -50.18 9.71 -2.55
C TYR A 1011 -49.95 10.25 -3.98
N ASP A 1012 -50.93 10.94 -4.56
CA ASP A 1012 -50.75 11.61 -5.87
C ASP A 1012 -49.56 12.59 -5.85
N GLY A 1013 -48.68 12.48 -6.83
CA GLY A 1013 -47.52 13.34 -7.04
C GLY A 1013 -47.81 14.51 -8.00
N ALA A 1014 -46.80 15.35 -8.21
CA ALA A 1014 -46.90 16.47 -9.14
C ALA A 1014 -45.60 16.67 -9.94
N THR A 1015 -45.71 16.74 -11.26
CA THR A 1015 -44.58 17.06 -12.15
C THR A 1015 -44.50 18.57 -12.44
N THR A 1016 -43.30 19.10 -12.60
CA THR A 1016 -43.08 20.51 -12.95
C THR A 1016 -43.35 20.83 -14.43
N ALA A 1017 -43.38 19.82 -15.30
CA ALA A 1017 -43.67 19.96 -16.72
C ALA A 1017 -44.51 18.79 -17.27
N ASP A 1018 -45.35 19.09 -18.26
CA ASP A 1018 -46.21 18.12 -18.98
C ASP A 1018 -45.38 17.41 -20.08
N ASN A 1019 -44.33 16.67 -19.69
CA ASN A 1019 -43.37 16.01 -20.59
C ASN A 1019 -43.66 14.51 -20.83
N TRP A 1020 -44.94 14.17 -20.98
CA TRP A 1020 -45.39 12.79 -21.19
C TRP A 1020 -45.22 12.33 -22.63
N GLN A 1021 -44.76 11.08 -22.78
CA GLN A 1021 -44.66 10.42 -24.08
C GLN A 1021 -45.77 9.38 -24.19
N SER A 1022 -46.58 9.44 -25.25
CA SER A 1022 -47.83 8.65 -25.33
C SER A 1022 -47.66 7.17 -25.67
N THR A 1023 -46.46 6.76 -26.08
CA THR A 1023 -46.13 5.38 -26.52
C THR A 1023 -44.61 5.17 -26.41
N GLY A 1024 -44.17 3.94 -26.10
CA GLY A 1024 -42.75 3.58 -26.05
C GLY A 1024 -42.21 3.37 -24.62
N GLY A 1025 -43.10 3.34 -23.62
CA GLY A 1025 -42.82 2.86 -22.28
C GLY A 1025 -42.34 1.41 -22.28
N PHE A 1026 -41.88 0.90 -21.14
CA PHE A 1026 -41.30 -0.44 -21.07
C PHE A 1026 -42.32 -1.53 -21.49
N ASP A 1027 -43.61 -1.30 -21.22
CA ASP A 1027 -44.73 -2.16 -21.61
C ASP A 1027 -45.36 -1.79 -22.97
N GLY A 1028 -44.77 -0.80 -23.66
CA GLY A 1028 -45.27 -0.19 -24.89
C GLY A 1028 -46.28 0.96 -24.69
N GLY A 1029 -46.63 1.26 -23.45
CA GLY A 1029 -47.52 2.33 -22.99
C GLY A 1029 -46.90 3.73 -22.97
N ALA A 1030 -47.48 4.63 -22.19
CA ALA A 1030 -46.95 5.97 -22.01
C ALA A 1030 -45.91 5.99 -20.88
N TYR A 1031 -45.05 7.02 -20.86
CA TYR A 1031 -44.02 7.17 -19.84
C TYR A 1031 -43.71 8.65 -19.63
N LEU A 1032 -42.95 8.95 -18.58
CA LEU A 1032 -42.48 10.31 -18.30
C LEU A 1032 -41.00 10.45 -18.71
N SER A 1033 -40.73 11.42 -19.58
CA SER A 1033 -39.38 11.79 -19.95
C SER A 1033 -38.89 12.95 -19.08
N PHE A 1034 -37.65 12.85 -18.62
CA PHE A 1034 -36.95 13.85 -17.84
C PHE A 1034 -35.91 14.49 -18.74
N ASP A 1035 -35.98 15.81 -18.90
CA ASP A 1035 -35.13 16.58 -19.83
C ASP A 1035 -33.93 17.26 -19.15
N GLY A 1036 -33.60 16.86 -17.91
CA GLY A 1036 -32.62 17.53 -17.07
C GLY A 1036 -33.14 18.79 -16.37
N ASP A 1037 -34.39 19.20 -16.56
CA ASP A 1037 -35.02 20.34 -15.86
C ASP A 1037 -36.32 19.95 -15.12
N ASN A 1038 -37.09 18.98 -15.64
CA ASN A 1038 -38.34 18.54 -15.02
C ASN A 1038 -38.13 17.50 -13.90
N PHE A 1039 -39.03 17.46 -12.91
CA PHE A 1039 -39.03 16.48 -11.83
C PHE A 1039 -40.46 16.21 -11.30
N VAL A 1040 -40.66 15.08 -10.62
CA VAL A 1040 -41.91 14.74 -9.92
C VAL A 1040 -41.71 14.89 -8.41
N THR A 1041 -42.58 15.62 -7.73
CA THR A 1041 -42.65 15.63 -6.27
C THR A 1041 -43.52 14.49 -5.76
N ILE A 1042 -42.97 13.66 -4.88
CA ILE A 1042 -43.67 12.60 -4.14
C ILE A 1042 -44.09 13.15 -2.77
N PRO A 1043 -45.34 12.92 -2.31
CA PRO A 1043 -45.73 13.28 -0.95
C PRO A 1043 -44.86 12.57 0.10
N ALA A 1044 -44.13 13.34 0.92
CA ALA A 1044 -43.23 12.81 1.96
C ALA A 1044 -43.90 11.82 2.95
N ALA A 1045 -45.22 11.94 3.15
CA ALA A 1045 -46.01 11.03 3.99
C ALA A 1045 -45.97 9.56 3.53
N VAL A 1046 -45.55 9.29 2.29
CA VAL A 1046 -45.32 7.91 1.81
C VAL A 1046 -44.28 7.18 2.67
N ILE A 1047 -43.25 7.89 3.16
CA ILE A 1047 -42.15 7.32 3.95
C ILE A 1047 -42.63 6.78 5.30
N ASP A 1048 -43.73 7.31 5.86
CA ASP A 1048 -44.25 6.80 7.14
C ASP A 1048 -44.70 5.34 7.08
N ASN A 1049 -44.88 4.77 5.88
CA ASN A 1049 -45.19 3.36 5.70
C ASN A 1049 -43.96 2.43 5.77
N ILE A 1050 -42.75 3.00 5.68
CA ILE A 1050 -41.45 2.28 5.70
C ILE A 1050 -40.50 2.79 6.80
N ALA A 1051 -40.83 3.90 7.45
CA ALA A 1051 -40.05 4.49 8.52
C ALA A 1051 -39.99 3.58 9.75
N ASN A 1052 -38.82 3.50 10.39
CA ASN A 1052 -38.53 2.70 11.59
C ASN A 1052 -38.72 1.17 11.45
N THR A 1053 -39.38 0.67 10.40
CA THR A 1053 -39.41 -0.76 10.07
C THR A 1053 -38.19 -1.14 9.25
N GLY A 1054 -37.74 -0.24 8.35
CA GLY A 1054 -36.51 -0.36 7.59
C GLY A 1054 -36.47 -1.53 6.61
N GLU A 1055 -37.62 -2.14 6.33
CA GLU A 1055 -37.82 -3.09 5.23
C GLU A 1055 -38.49 -2.34 4.06
N LEU A 1056 -37.87 -2.32 2.88
CA LEU A 1056 -38.42 -1.67 1.69
C LEU A 1056 -37.96 -2.32 0.39
N SER A 1057 -38.71 -2.04 -0.67
CA SER A 1057 -38.24 -2.20 -2.04
C SER A 1057 -38.74 -1.07 -2.92
N ILE A 1058 -37.86 -0.45 -3.69
CA ILE A 1058 -38.18 0.55 -4.70
C ILE A 1058 -37.87 -0.06 -6.05
N SER A 1059 -38.88 -0.20 -6.91
CA SER A 1059 -38.78 -0.80 -8.24
C SER A 1059 -39.13 0.24 -9.29
N MET A 1060 -38.36 0.28 -10.38
CA MET A 1060 -38.64 1.17 -11.50
C MET A 1060 -38.08 0.63 -12.81
N TRP A 1061 -38.62 1.12 -13.92
CA TRP A 1061 -38.00 1.00 -15.23
C TRP A 1061 -37.36 2.32 -15.61
N VAL A 1062 -36.12 2.25 -16.08
CA VAL A 1062 -35.25 3.41 -16.33
C VAL A 1062 -34.53 3.20 -17.66
N ARG A 1063 -34.41 4.27 -18.45
CA ARG A 1063 -33.57 4.34 -19.65
C ARG A 1063 -32.85 5.67 -19.68
N GLY A 1064 -31.52 5.66 -19.58
CA GLY A 1064 -30.70 6.88 -19.61
C GLY A 1064 -30.69 7.56 -20.98
N ASP A 1065 -30.31 8.83 -21.03
CA ASP A 1065 -30.01 9.52 -22.28
C ASP A 1065 -28.48 9.70 -22.43
N ALA A 1066 -27.92 9.15 -23.51
CA ALA A 1066 -26.49 9.23 -23.82
C ALA A 1066 -25.97 10.67 -24.00
N SER A 1067 -26.86 11.66 -24.21
CA SER A 1067 -26.46 13.08 -24.26
C SER A 1067 -26.05 13.66 -22.91
N SER A 1068 -26.31 12.94 -21.82
CA SER A 1068 -25.89 13.28 -20.44
C SER A 1068 -24.73 12.44 -19.92
N ASP A 1069 -24.10 11.66 -20.80
CA ASP A 1069 -22.94 10.82 -20.48
C ASP A 1069 -21.79 11.62 -19.84
N GLY A 1070 -21.21 11.08 -18.75
CA GLY A 1070 -20.18 11.73 -17.95
C GLY A 1070 -20.69 12.72 -16.89
N VAL A 1071 -21.99 12.80 -16.62
CA VAL A 1071 -22.57 13.72 -15.62
C VAL A 1071 -23.33 12.96 -14.54
N ARG A 1072 -22.97 13.15 -13.26
CA ARG A 1072 -23.72 12.55 -12.13
C ARG A 1072 -25.20 12.96 -12.15
N GLN A 1073 -26.10 11.98 -12.06
CA GLN A 1073 -27.55 12.20 -12.15
C GLN A 1073 -28.32 11.38 -11.12
N MET A 1074 -29.36 11.98 -10.53
CA MET A 1074 -30.18 11.33 -9.50
C MET A 1074 -31.55 10.95 -10.04
N ILE A 1075 -31.86 9.66 -9.98
CA ILE A 1075 -33.13 9.11 -10.47
C ILE A 1075 -34.23 9.35 -9.43
N PHE A 1076 -33.94 9.13 -8.16
CA PHE A 1076 -34.80 9.59 -7.07
C PHE A 1076 -33.98 10.03 -5.86
N SER A 1077 -34.55 10.95 -5.07
CA SER A 1077 -33.94 11.38 -3.83
C SER A 1077 -34.97 11.80 -2.80
N SER A 1078 -34.77 11.39 -1.56
CA SER A 1078 -35.43 11.94 -0.38
C SER A 1078 -34.38 12.46 0.61
N ARG A 1079 -34.61 13.67 1.15
CA ARG A 1079 -33.62 14.39 1.94
C ARG A 1079 -34.21 15.13 3.12
N THR A 1080 -33.36 15.46 4.09
CA THR A 1080 -33.74 16.30 5.22
C THR A 1080 -33.91 17.78 4.83
N PRO A 1081 -34.63 18.60 5.63
CA PRO A 1081 -34.81 20.02 5.34
C PRO A 1081 -33.54 20.90 5.37
N ALA A 1082 -32.38 20.36 5.74
CA ALA A 1082 -31.14 21.10 5.99
C ALA A 1082 -30.05 20.90 4.92
N ASP A 1083 -30.42 20.50 3.69
CA ASP A 1083 -29.55 20.34 2.50
C ASP A 1083 -28.36 19.37 2.61
N GLU A 1084 -28.14 18.72 3.75
CA GLU A 1084 -26.98 17.85 3.95
C GLU A 1084 -27.34 16.35 4.01
N GLY A 1085 -28.48 15.89 4.55
CA GLY A 1085 -28.77 14.44 4.73
C GLY A 1085 -29.35 13.69 3.52
N HIS A 1086 -28.68 12.64 3.02
CA HIS A 1086 -29.30 11.60 2.17
C HIS A 1086 -30.18 10.69 3.03
N ILE A 1087 -31.41 10.36 2.60
CA ILE A 1087 -32.31 9.45 3.33
C ILE A 1087 -32.62 8.19 2.50
N LEU A 1088 -33.02 8.37 1.24
CA LEU A 1088 -33.23 7.31 0.24
C LEU A 1088 -32.92 7.91 -1.12
N ASN A 1089 -31.82 7.49 -1.74
CA ASN A 1089 -31.41 7.99 -3.06
C ASN A 1089 -30.97 6.85 -3.97
N PHE A 1090 -31.13 7.07 -5.27
CA PHE A 1090 -30.54 6.23 -6.30
C PHE A 1090 -29.99 7.09 -7.43
N ASP A 1091 -28.71 6.91 -7.74
CA ASP A 1091 -28.01 7.75 -8.70
C ASP A 1091 -26.99 7.02 -9.58
N ILE A 1092 -26.65 7.68 -10.68
CA ILE A 1092 -25.65 7.26 -11.66
C ILE A 1092 -24.43 8.15 -11.45
N GLN A 1093 -23.28 7.54 -11.18
CA GLN A 1093 -22.01 8.22 -10.96
C GLN A 1093 -21.00 7.80 -12.02
N TYR A 1094 -20.27 8.76 -12.58
CA TYR A 1094 -19.24 8.52 -13.59
C TYR A 1094 -17.87 8.81 -12.96
N TYR A 1095 -16.89 7.93 -13.20
CA TYR A 1095 -15.57 8.02 -12.56
C TYR A 1095 -14.43 8.24 -13.56
N SER A 1096 -14.61 7.80 -14.80
CA SER A 1096 -13.63 7.94 -15.87
C SER A 1096 -14.31 8.18 -17.23
N GLU A 1097 -13.50 8.43 -18.26
CA GLU A 1097 -14.00 8.42 -19.63
C GLU A 1097 -14.41 7.02 -20.12
N GLU A 1098 -14.32 5.97 -19.30
CA GLU A 1098 -14.56 4.59 -19.73
C GLU A 1098 -15.56 3.82 -18.84
N GLU A 1099 -16.04 4.35 -17.70
CA GLU A 1099 -16.85 3.60 -16.70
C GLU A 1099 -17.89 4.44 -15.92
N PHE A 1100 -18.98 3.81 -15.47
CA PHE A 1100 -19.97 4.39 -14.53
C PHE A 1100 -20.46 3.37 -13.48
N SER A 1101 -20.93 3.83 -12.31
CA SER A 1101 -21.59 3.01 -11.28
C SER A 1101 -23.03 3.45 -11.01
N LEU A 1102 -23.80 2.52 -10.47
CA LEU A 1102 -25.12 2.77 -9.88
C LEU A 1102 -25.03 2.72 -8.36
N VAL A 1103 -25.61 3.72 -7.68
CA VAL A 1103 -25.44 3.90 -6.23
C VAL A 1103 -26.78 3.96 -5.54
N PHE A 1104 -26.95 3.11 -4.53
CA PHE A 1104 -28.13 3.12 -3.65
C PHE A 1104 -27.73 3.55 -2.24
N GLU A 1105 -28.40 4.59 -1.74
CA GLU A 1105 -28.14 5.17 -0.43
C GLU A 1105 -29.40 5.10 0.44
N SER A 1106 -29.25 4.72 1.71
CA SER A 1106 -30.38 4.60 2.63
C SER A 1106 -30.04 4.86 4.11
N GLY A 1107 -30.99 5.41 4.87
CA GLY A 1107 -30.88 5.62 6.32
C GLY A 1107 -30.35 7.01 6.72
N HIS A 1108 -30.65 7.44 7.95
CA HIS A 1108 -30.18 8.71 8.53
C HIS A 1108 -30.30 8.71 10.08
N ASP A 1109 -29.20 8.90 10.81
CA ASP A 1109 -29.23 9.20 12.26
C ASP A 1109 -29.25 10.73 12.49
N THR A 1110 -30.19 11.21 13.31
CA THR A 1110 -30.32 12.63 13.66
C THR A 1110 -29.34 13.07 14.77
N ASP A 1111 -28.74 12.13 15.51
CA ASP A 1111 -27.79 12.42 16.60
C ASP A 1111 -26.31 12.41 16.14
N ARG A 1112 -26.04 11.84 14.95
CA ARG A 1112 -24.73 11.82 14.29
C ARG A 1112 -24.90 12.22 12.82
N GLN A 1113 -24.36 13.37 12.43
CA GLN A 1113 -24.53 13.92 11.07
C GLN A 1113 -23.95 13.05 9.94
N GLU A 1114 -23.40 11.86 10.20
CA GLU A 1114 -22.52 11.12 9.27
C GLU A 1114 -22.84 9.62 9.12
N ASP A 1115 -23.84 9.06 9.81
CA ASP A 1115 -24.18 7.62 9.74
C ASP A 1115 -25.15 7.35 8.57
N TRP A 1116 -24.69 7.43 7.32
CA TRP A 1116 -25.48 7.02 6.14
C TRP A 1116 -24.92 5.72 5.58
N GLU A 1117 -25.80 4.84 5.12
CA GLU A 1117 -25.40 3.57 4.53
C GLU A 1117 -25.54 3.65 3.01
N TRP A 1118 -24.44 3.43 2.32
CA TRP A 1118 -24.30 3.52 0.86
C TRP A 1118 -23.57 2.28 0.36
N PHE A 1119 -23.84 1.88 -0.88
CA PHE A 1119 -23.15 0.78 -1.56
C PHE A 1119 -23.14 1.02 -3.07
N TYR A 1120 -22.06 0.60 -3.74
CA TYR A 1120 -21.82 0.77 -5.19
C TYR A 1120 -22.08 -0.51 -5.97
N TRP A 1121 -22.67 -0.41 -7.16
CA TRP A 1121 -22.46 -1.42 -8.19
C TRP A 1121 -21.62 -0.85 -9.33
N GLY A 1122 -20.50 -1.51 -9.64
CA GLY A 1122 -19.54 -1.11 -10.68
C GLY A 1122 -18.41 -0.21 -10.19
N TRP A 1123 -17.97 -0.41 -8.95
CA TRP A 1123 -16.72 0.08 -8.39
C TRP A 1123 -16.21 -1.07 -7.54
N ASN A 1124 -15.12 -1.70 -7.95
CA ASN A 1124 -14.82 -2.99 -7.39
C ASN A 1124 -13.56 -3.06 -6.53
N SER A 1125 -13.71 -3.74 -5.41
CA SER A 1125 -12.76 -4.75 -4.98
C SER A 1125 -12.99 -6.12 -5.69
N SER A 1126 -14.08 -6.31 -6.48
CA SER A 1126 -14.45 -7.56 -7.24
C SER A 1126 -14.29 -7.59 -8.79
N GLY A 1127 -13.59 -6.65 -9.44
CA GLY A 1127 -13.54 -6.44 -10.92
C GLY A 1127 -14.83 -6.42 -11.81
N MET A 1128 -15.77 -5.50 -11.65
CA MET A 1128 -17.04 -5.49 -12.41
C MET A 1128 -17.57 -4.07 -12.64
N ASP A 1129 -16.70 -3.18 -13.11
CA ASP A 1129 -17.08 -1.86 -13.61
C ASP A 1129 -17.94 -2.01 -14.87
N ILE A 1130 -19.00 -1.20 -15.03
CA ILE A 1130 -19.83 -1.23 -16.24
C ILE A 1130 -19.12 -0.38 -17.31
N PRO A 1131 -18.64 -0.99 -18.42
CA PRO A 1131 -17.95 -0.23 -19.45
C PRO A 1131 -18.88 0.82 -20.07
N ARG A 1132 -18.37 2.02 -20.32
CA ARG A 1132 -19.11 3.16 -20.89
C ARG A 1132 -19.65 2.89 -22.29
N ASP A 1133 -18.98 2.00 -23.06
CA ASP A 1133 -19.45 1.58 -24.39
C ASP A 1133 -20.54 0.50 -24.32
N ASP A 1134 -20.90 0.04 -23.10
CA ASP A 1134 -22.02 -0.85 -22.89
C ASP A 1134 -23.33 -0.04 -22.96
N THR A 1135 -23.97 -0.09 -24.13
CA THR A 1135 -25.23 0.61 -24.43
C THR A 1135 -26.40 0.22 -23.51
N VAL A 1136 -26.18 -0.76 -22.63
CA VAL A 1136 -27.17 -1.40 -21.76
C VAL A 1136 -27.99 -0.38 -20.97
N PHE A 1137 -27.39 0.69 -20.44
CA PHE A 1137 -28.13 1.68 -19.63
C PHE A 1137 -28.86 2.77 -20.45
N TYR A 1138 -28.36 3.14 -21.63
CA TYR A 1138 -28.87 4.31 -22.39
C TYR A 1138 -29.83 3.95 -23.53
N ASP A 1139 -29.65 2.80 -24.17
CA ASP A 1139 -30.40 2.48 -25.39
C ASP A 1139 -31.63 1.59 -25.15
N ASP A 1140 -31.73 0.96 -23.97
CA ASP A 1140 -32.80 0.02 -23.62
C ASP A 1140 -33.45 0.34 -22.25
N TRP A 1141 -34.67 -0.19 -22.05
CA TRP A 1141 -35.35 -0.13 -20.77
C TRP A 1141 -34.73 -1.13 -19.80
N ASN A 1142 -34.29 -0.65 -18.64
CA ASN A 1142 -33.70 -1.48 -17.59
C ASN A 1142 -34.58 -1.48 -16.34
N HIS A 1143 -34.74 -2.66 -15.77
CA HIS A 1143 -35.45 -2.83 -14.50
C HIS A 1143 -34.46 -2.72 -13.35
N VAL A 1144 -34.70 -1.75 -12.47
CA VAL A 1144 -33.87 -1.54 -11.28
C VAL A 1144 -34.71 -1.73 -10.04
N VAL A 1145 -34.18 -2.49 -9.08
CA VAL A 1145 -34.77 -2.62 -7.74
C VAL A 1145 -33.73 -2.38 -6.66
N CYS A 1146 -34.04 -1.46 -5.75
CA CYS A 1146 -33.27 -1.25 -4.53
C CYS A 1146 -34.03 -1.85 -3.35
N THR A 1147 -33.41 -2.72 -2.56
CA THR A 1147 -34.03 -3.33 -1.38
C THR A 1147 -33.23 -3.03 -0.11
N LYS A 1148 -33.93 -2.94 1.02
CA LYS A 1148 -33.34 -2.85 2.35
C LYS A 1148 -34.10 -3.75 3.32
N ASN A 1149 -33.38 -4.41 4.21
CA ASN A 1149 -33.90 -5.15 5.34
C ASN A 1149 -33.09 -4.83 6.61
N LEU A 1150 -33.64 -3.90 7.40
CA LEU A 1150 -33.05 -3.46 8.66
C LEU A 1150 -32.86 -4.58 9.69
N ALA A 1151 -33.71 -5.62 9.67
CA ALA A 1151 -33.64 -6.69 10.66
C ALA A 1151 -32.45 -7.62 10.43
N THR A 1152 -32.05 -7.81 9.16
CA THR A 1152 -30.88 -8.61 8.78
C THR A 1152 -29.64 -7.75 8.51
N GLY A 1153 -29.79 -6.43 8.38
CA GLY A 1153 -28.72 -5.52 8.00
C GLY A 1153 -28.38 -5.57 6.51
N VAL A 1154 -29.25 -6.13 5.66
CA VAL A 1154 -28.92 -6.37 4.25
C VAL A 1154 -29.60 -5.33 3.37
N GLN A 1155 -28.85 -4.71 2.47
CA GLN A 1155 -29.35 -3.91 1.36
C GLN A 1155 -28.80 -4.44 0.03
N ARG A 1156 -29.61 -4.40 -1.03
CA ARG A 1156 -29.22 -4.90 -2.35
C ARG A 1156 -29.65 -3.99 -3.47
N LEU A 1157 -28.86 -4.01 -4.54
CA LEU A 1157 -29.21 -3.47 -5.84
C LEU A 1157 -29.43 -4.64 -6.81
N TYR A 1158 -30.54 -4.57 -7.54
CA TYR A 1158 -30.87 -5.48 -8.61
C TYR A 1158 -30.91 -4.74 -9.94
N PHE A 1159 -30.34 -5.35 -10.97
CA PHE A 1159 -30.39 -4.86 -12.34
C PHE A 1159 -30.88 -5.95 -13.28
N ASN A 1160 -31.96 -5.67 -14.00
CA ASN A 1160 -32.66 -6.62 -14.88
C ASN A 1160 -33.01 -7.96 -14.20
N GLY A 1161 -33.18 -7.94 -12.88
CA GLY A 1161 -33.54 -9.10 -12.08
C GLY A 1161 -32.39 -9.77 -11.35
N VAL A 1162 -31.14 -9.40 -11.65
CA VAL A 1162 -29.90 -9.99 -11.10
C VAL A 1162 -29.42 -9.19 -9.91
N VAL A 1163 -28.93 -9.84 -8.84
CA VAL A 1163 -28.24 -9.14 -7.74
C VAL A 1163 -26.87 -8.73 -8.26
N VAL A 1164 -26.62 -7.44 -8.17
CA VAL A 1164 -25.40 -6.84 -8.69
C VAL A 1164 -24.64 -6.05 -7.63
N GLY A 1165 -25.29 -5.82 -6.49
CA GLY A 1165 -24.66 -5.18 -5.35
C GLY A 1165 -25.31 -5.58 -4.05
N GLU A 1166 -24.50 -5.77 -3.01
CA GLU A 1166 -24.95 -6.18 -1.68
C GLU A 1166 -24.10 -5.52 -0.58
N ASN A 1167 -24.77 -4.96 0.44
CA ASN A 1167 -24.13 -4.53 1.68
C ASN A 1167 -24.85 -5.18 2.86
N ARG A 1168 -24.07 -5.87 3.72
CA ARG A 1168 -24.55 -6.69 4.86
C ARG A 1168 -24.50 -5.99 6.22
N SER A 1169 -24.11 -4.73 6.24
CA SER A 1169 -23.96 -3.90 7.44
C SER A 1169 -24.94 -2.71 7.45
N ALA A 1170 -25.99 -2.77 6.63
CA ALA A 1170 -27.01 -1.73 6.50
C ALA A 1170 -28.06 -1.77 7.63
N THR A 1171 -27.65 -1.34 8.82
CA THR A 1171 -28.39 -1.36 10.09
C THR A 1171 -29.09 -0.04 10.48
N THR A 1172 -29.05 0.98 9.63
CA THR A 1172 -29.57 2.32 9.91
C THR A 1172 -31.02 2.45 9.46
N ALA A 1173 -31.88 2.86 10.39
CA ALA A 1173 -33.31 3.01 10.13
C ALA A 1173 -33.64 4.21 9.24
N ILE A 1174 -34.76 4.12 8.53
CA ILE A 1174 -35.29 5.24 7.74
C ILE A 1174 -36.11 6.17 8.66
N PRO A 1175 -35.82 7.48 8.67
CA PRO A 1175 -36.53 8.44 9.51
C PRO A 1175 -37.98 8.65 9.04
N PRO A 1176 -38.88 9.12 9.93
CA PRO A 1176 -40.26 9.43 9.58
C PRO A 1176 -40.38 10.67 8.67
N SER A 1177 -41.57 10.86 8.09
CA SER A 1177 -41.83 11.95 7.14
C SER A 1177 -41.66 13.36 7.73
N SER A 1178 -41.64 13.51 9.05
CA SER A 1178 -41.34 14.78 9.73
C SER A 1178 -39.95 15.31 9.45
N ASP A 1179 -39.03 14.43 9.08
CA ASP A 1179 -37.62 14.75 8.88
C ASP A 1179 -37.28 14.83 7.39
N ILE A 1180 -38.28 14.85 6.50
CA ILE A 1180 -38.11 14.96 5.05
C ILE A 1180 -38.44 16.39 4.60
N GLY A 1181 -37.46 17.04 3.95
CA GLY A 1181 -37.63 18.32 3.27
C GLY A 1181 -38.32 18.17 1.91
N PHE A 1182 -37.86 17.22 1.10
CA PHE A 1182 -38.46 16.88 -0.19
C PHE A 1182 -38.17 15.42 -0.55
N PHE A 1183 -39.08 14.82 -1.34
CA PHE A 1183 -38.90 13.53 -1.98
C PHE A 1183 -39.29 13.71 -3.46
N ILE A 1184 -38.34 13.51 -4.36
CA ILE A 1184 -38.54 13.72 -5.80
C ILE A 1184 -38.06 12.55 -6.66
N LEU A 1185 -38.68 12.38 -7.83
CA LEU A 1185 -38.16 11.61 -8.96
C LEU A 1185 -37.59 12.58 -10.00
N GLY A 1186 -36.48 12.19 -10.62
CA GLY A 1186 -35.84 12.95 -11.70
C GLY A 1186 -34.85 14.01 -11.24
N GLY A 1187 -34.35 13.94 -10.01
CA GLY A 1187 -33.27 14.80 -9.55
C GLY A 1187 -32.93 14.61 -8.09
N PHE A 1188 -31.88 15.30 -7.65
CA PHE A 1188 -31.46 15.30 -6.26
C PHE A 1188 -32.30 16.24 -5.40
N ALA A 1189 -32.48 17.46 -5.90
CA ALA A 1189 -33.35 18.49 -5.35
C ALA A 1189 -33.86 19.32 -6.53
N PRO A 1190 -34.89 20.17 -6.37
CA PRO A 1190 -35.35 21.05 -7.44
C PRO A 1190 -34.19 21.85 -8.08
N GLY A 1191 -33.81 21.49 -9.31
CA GLY A 1191 -32.73 22.12 -10.08
C GLY A 1191 -31.30 21.64 -9.78
N SER A 1192 -31.12 20.46 -9.15
CA SER A 1192 -29.80 19.91 -8.81
C SER A 1192 -29.71 18.43 -9.18
N LEU A 1193 -28.58 18.03 -9.80
CA LEU A 1193 -28.27 16.67 -10.29
C LEU A 1193 -29.47 16.00 -10.98
N MET A 1194 -30.08 16.76 -11.89
CA MET A 1194 -31.33 16.41 -12.53
C MET A 1194 -31.11 15.25 -13.50
N TYR A 1195 -32.01 14.27 -13.47
CA TYR A 1195 -31.96 13.14 -14.38
C TYR A 1195 -32.37 13.58 -15.79
N ASN A 1196 -31.64 13.07 -16.79
CA ASN A 1196 -32.00 13.21 -18.19
C ASN A 1196 -32.11 11.81 -18.80
N GLY A 1197 -33.34 11.42 -19.12
CA GLY A 1197 -33.70 10.04 -19.46
C GLY A 1197 -35.17 9.78 -19.18
N ASP A 1198 -35.58 8.53 -19.31
CA ASP A 1198 -36.97 8.11 -19.25
C ASP A 1198 -37.22 7.20 -18.04
N LEU A 1199 -38.34 7.41 -17.33
CA LEU A 1199 -38.82 6.48 -16.30
C LEU A 1199 -40.23 5.99 -16.61
N ASP A 1200 -40.48 4.77 -16.15
CA ASP A 1200 -41.77 4.11 -16.21
C ASP A 1200 -41.99 3.23 -14.96
N ASP A 1201 -43.26 3.01 -14.60
CA ASP A 1201 -43.69 1.97 -13.65
C ASP A 1201 -43.02 1.96 -12.26
N PHE A 1202 -42.86 3.16 -11.67
CA PHE A 1202 -42.25 3.39 -10.35
C PHE A 1202 -43.13 2.90 -9.19
N LYS A 1203 -42.56 2.05 -8.32
CA LYS A 1203 -43.26 1.41 -7.19
C LYS A 1203 -42.45 1.47 -5.91
N ILE A 1204 -43.16 1.59 -4.78
CA ILE A 1204 -42.60 1.42 -3.43
C ILE A 1204 -43.38 0.34 -2.68
N TYR A 1205 -42.67 -0.62 -2.11
CA TYR A 1205 -43.18 -1.67 -1.23
C TYR A 1205 -42.65 -1.46 0.18
N ASN A 1206 -43.44 -1.78 1.21
CA ASN A 1206 -43.02 -1.71 2.62
C ASN A 1206 -42.48 -3.02 3.18
N ARG A 1207 -41.79 -3.78 2.32
CA ARG A 1207 -41.05 -4.99 2.66
C ARG A 1207 -39.92 -5.19 1.67
N GLU A 1208 -38.96 -6.03 2.02
CA GLU A 1208 -38.01 -6.60 1.07
C GLU A 1208 -38.74 -7.55 0.11
N LEU A 1209 -38.68 -7.28 -1.19
CA LEU A 1209 -39.08 -8.23 -2.23
C LEU A 1209 -38.02 -9.33 -2.32
N SER A 1210 -38.46 -10.57 -2.52
CA SER A 1210 -37.50 -11.66 -2.78
C SER A 1210 -36.89 -11.53 -4.17
N HIS A 1211 -35.70 -12.10 -4.37
CA HIS A 1211 -35.07 -12.20 -5.70
C HIS A 1211 -36.04 -12.86 -6.72
N ALA A 1212 -36.76 -13.90 -6.32
CA ALA A 1212 -37.77 -14.55 -7.16
C ALA A 1212 -38.91 -13.61 -7.61
N GLU A 1213 -39.38 -12.73 -6.74
CA GLU A 1213 -40.39 -11.72 -7.08
C GLU A 1213 -39.82 -10.65 -8.02
N ILE A 1214 -38.56 -10.27 -7.81
CA ILE A 1214 -37.86 -9.26 -8.62
C ILE A 1214 -37.60 -9.78 -10.03
N LEU A 1215 -37.22 -11.05 -10.22
CA LEU A 1215 -37.12 -11.68 -11.56
C LEU A 1215 -38.44 -11.63 -12.32
N THR A 1216 -39.57 -11.82 -11.64
CA THR A 1216 -40.90 -11.66 -12.28
C THR A 1216 -41.14 -10.21 -12.70
N LEU A 1217 -40.71 -9.24 -11.89
CA LEU A 1217 -40.85 -7.80 -12.22
C LEU A 1217 -39.94 -7.37 -13.37
N SER A 1218 -38.75 -7.96 -13.51
CA SER A 1218 -37.82 -7.64 -14.60
C SER A 1218 -38.25 -8.19 -15.95
N GLY A 1219 -39.32 -9.00 -16.00
CA GLY A 1219 -39.79 -9.65 -17.21
C GLY A 1219 -39.00 -10.90 -17.60
N TYR A 1220 -38.20 -11.45 -16.69
CA TYR A 1220 -37.47 -12.70 -16.89
C TYR A 1220 -38.45 -13.86 -17.15
N THR A 1221 -38.26 -14.59 -18.26
CA THR A 1221 -39.23 -15.61 -18.71
C THR A 1221 -38.77 -17.05 -18.51
N ASP A 1222 -37.49 -17.26 -18.21
CA ASP A 1222 -36.91 -18.59 -18.03
C ASP A 1222 -37.27 -19.16 -16.64
N PRO A 1223 -37.31 -20.50 -16.49
CA PRO A 1223 -37.84 -21.13 -15.27
C PRO A 1223 -36.94 -20.97 -14.03
N THR A 1224 -35.63 -20.76 -14.24
CA THR A 1224 -34.62 -20.63 -13.19
C THR A 1224 -33.49 -19.72 -13.70
N TYR A 1225 -33.00 -18.84 -12.85
CA TYR A 1225 -31.78 -18.05 -13.02
C TYR A 1225 -30.74 -18.50 -11.99
N HIS A 1226 -29.47 -18.57 -12.37
CA HIS A 1226 -28.37 -18.85 -11.45
C HIS A 1226 -27.69 -17.54 -11.07
N GLN A 1227 -27.60 -17.25 -9.78
CA GLN A 1227 -26.95 -16.06 -9.23
C GLN A 1227 -25.58 -16.45 -8.71
N ASP A 1228 -24.55 -15.89 -9.32
CA ASP A 1228 -23.16 -16.03 -8.89
C ASP A 1228 -22.92 -15.21 -7.60
N ILE A 1229 -21.89 -15.57 -6.83
CA ILE A 1229 -21.44 -14.80 -5.67
C ILE A 1229 -20.77 -13.48 -6.09
N LEU A 1230 -20.81 -12.50 -5.19
CA LEU A 1230 -20.28 -11.15 -5.40
C LEU A 1230 -19.05 -10.88 -4.52
N SER A 1231 -18.28 -11.92 -4.19
CA SER A 1231 -17.18 -11.86 -3.21
C SER A 1231 -15.82 -11.88 -3.89
N ASP A 1232 -14.88 -11.10 -3.35
CA ASP A 1232 -13.52 -10.92 -3.90
C ASP A 1232 -12.56 -12.02 -3.43
N VAL A 1233 -13.03 -12.82 -2.47
CA VAL A 1233 -12.27 -13.92 -1.88
C VAL A 1233 -12.57 -15.27 -2.53
N ASP A 1234 -13.30 -15.27 -3.66
CA ASP A 1234 -13.46 -16.40 -4.58
C ASP A 1234 -12.24 -16.48 -5.49
N PHE A 1235 -11.09 -16.82 -4.91
CA PHE A 1235 -9.79 -16.80 -5.58
C PHE A 1235 -9.70 -17.88 -6.67
N ASP A 1236 -10.49 -18.94 -6.56
CA ASP A 1236 -10.57 -20.02 -7.54
C ASP A 1236 -11.79 -19.90 -8.47
N GLU A 1237 -12.50 -18.76 -8.47
CA GLU A 1237 -13.67 -18.49 -9.32
C GLU A 1237 -14.69 -19.66 -9.35
N SER A 1238 -14.76 -20.43 -8.25
CA SER A 1238 -15.55 -21.66 -8.18
C SER A 1238 -17.03 -21.40 -7.92
N ASP A 1239 -17.38 -20.13 -7.70
CA ASP A 1239 -18.70 -19.67 -7.29
C ASP A 1239 -19.09 -20.22 -5.89
N ASP A 1240 -18.10 -20.62 -5.08
CA ASP A 1240 -18.24 -20.91 -3.65
C ASP A 1240 -17.00 -20.59 -2.82
N ILE A 1241 -17.18 -19.88 -1.71
CA ILE A 1241 -16.08 -19.59 -0.78
C ILE A 1241 -15.85 -20.79 0.14
N GLY A 1242 -14.76 -21.50 -0.13
CA GLY A 1242 -14.56 -22.83 0.41
C GLY A 1242 -13.12 -23.23 0.60
N THR A 1243 -12.90 -24.54 0.57
CA THR A 1243 -11.57 -25.10 0.82
C THR A 1243 -10.57 -24.82 -0.30
N GLY A 1244 -11.03 -24.48 -1.50
CA GLY A 1244 -10.18 -24.11 -2.63
C GLY A 1244 -9.56 -22.73 -2.45
N ASP A 1245 -10.36 -21.72 -2.09
CA ASP A 1245 -9.87 -20.39 -1.72
C ASP A 1245 -8.94 -20.43 -0.51
N LEU A 1246 -9.31 -21.22 0.51
CA LEU A 1246 -8.47 -21.40 1.69
C LEU A 1246 -7.14 -22.08 1.33
N GLN A 1247 -7.14 -22.95 0.33
CA GLN A 1247 -5.91 -23.58 -0.14
C GLN A 1247 -5.01 -22.56 -0.83
N ILE A 1248 -5.56 -21.71 -1.70
CA ILE A 1248 -4.80 -20.62 -2.34
C ILE A 1248 -4.17 -19.70 -1.29
N MET A 1249 -4.94 -19.29 -0.28
CA MET A 1249 -4.43 -18.47 0.83
C MET A 1249 -3.41 -19.22 1.69
N ALA A 1250 -3.62 -20.51 1.96
CA ALA A 1250 -2.68 -21.33 2.71
C ALA A 1250 -1.36 -21.57 1.96
N ASP A 1251 -1.40 -21.59 0.63
CA ASP A 1251 -0.25 -21.85 -0.24
C ASP A 1251 0.75 -20.69 -0.26
N VAL A 1252 0.32 -19.47 0.09
CA VAL A 1252 1.17 -18.27 0.25
C VAL A 1252 1.26 -17.80 1.71
N TRP A 1253 0.72 -18.59 2.65
CA TRP A 1253 0.64 -18.24 4.07
C TRP A 1253 2.01 -17.98 4.71
N LEU A 1254 2.15 -16.78 5.30
CA LEU A 1254 3.39 -16.28 5.93
C LEU A 1254 4.60 -16.31 5.00
N GLN A 1255 4.38 -16.38 3.69
CA GLN A 1255 5.45 -16.33 2.72
C GLN A 1255 5.75 -14.87 2.38
N ASP A 1256 7.04 -14.58 2.36
CA ASP A 1256 7.56 -13.32 1.88
C ASP A 1256 7.53 -13.32 0.35
N GLN A 1257 6.55 -12.63 -0.24
CA GLN A 1257 6.37 -12.58 -1.70
C GLN A 1257 7.22 -11.47 -2.35
N ARG A 1258 8.31 -11.03 -1.72
CA ARG A 1258 9.17 -9.96 -2.23
C ARG A 1258 10.27 -10.45 -3.18
N TRP A 1259 10.52 -9.70 -4.25
CA TRP A 1259 11.56 -9.90 -5.26
C TRP A 1259 12.55 -8.72 -5.30
N PRO A 1260 13.88 -8.96 -5.33
CA PRO A 1260 14.52 -10.27 -5.40
C PRO A 1260 14.42 -10.98 -4.05
N ALA A 1261 14.23 -12.30 -4.09
CA ALA A 1261 14.08 -13.10 -2.88
C ALA A 1261 15.29 -12.91 -1.95
N ALA A 1262 15.03 -12.55 -0.69
CA ALA A 1262 16.05 -12.58 0.35
C ALA A 1262 16.62 -14.02 0.44
N LEU A 1263 17.95 -14.15 0.46
CA LEU A 1263 18.66 -15.43 0.35
C LEU A 1263 18.50 -16.35 1.56
#